data_AF-A0A1C3YJL9-F1
#
_entry.id   AF-A0A1C3YJL9-F1
#
_cell.length_a   1.000
_cell.length_b   1.000
_cell.length_c   1.000
_cell.angle_alpha   90.00
_cell.angle_beta   90.00
_cell.angle_gamma   90.00
#
_symmetry.space_group_name_H-M   'P 1'
#
loop_
_entity.id
_entity.type
_entity.pdbx_description
1 polymer ?
#
loop_
_entity_poly.entity_id
_entity_poly.type
_entity_poly.pdbx_seq_one_letter_code
_entity_poly.pdbx_strand_id
1 'polypeptide(L)'
;MLFLGAENYYINLSCRRPIRYLTPALSFRSRRFSSSSFYFVLRDTTESEMRPSGLLVSLSLVPLALARAFPPARLESRKEDSCSSVQPSASAPHKNFWGSLTKKETADVLAFLHRDTTGFNLTVAENATSRDNKIMSVELMMPNKSDTLPFLSDKAGSPTRYALAAVMFGVPEKAYLQEFKVGPLPITNASSVTPFTFANTKKGDGKIAVVNPDAEDYGNFNLKIMKEAEDVTKLLWNLTVDDGLQIPLAFAAPINVTDGKVIMWQGFNAPVTSIYDTISLLPLGLYLRTDITGRDPSQWKVTGWVYGNEFYKDLDGLRAAVAKPDFKPLGMNLDQPWAHTNKHGDDLPLDDEAPPANVQSGKSRFAVDEDESYVTWMDFSFYTSITRDNGLRLYDVKYKGKRILYELGLDEAIAHYAGIDPVQSGICYFDSMSGFGPAMISLVKGYDCPAYSHYSNVTQTTGETTFTQKDALCMFEIDKGFPIQRHSWAGHTTVTKNIAFNIRAIYTIGNYDYMMTYQFHLDGSIEIDVRASGYISSAFYAENEDYGFKIHDSLSGSLHDHVITFKADFDILGEKNSLQKIDIKPSTEKYKWSDQTRNTMKAVKSFIDNEDDAKINWSPNGATMYAVVNKDEKNPYGESPGYRVAPASGVAYLTVQDSSVMQNAGHHTTHHLYATRQKDNELYAVGAYNSLTPEDPQVDFNEYFNSESLDQEDIVLWFNLGMHHMPHTGDLPNTVFSTAHSAMLIEPFNYLMGDPSQASSQQVLIKTKKDGKPEIVTYGAKNATCAIDMAQLNPDLSNYSNSISVLKYPFDGSKPDRL
;
A
#
# COMPACT_ATOMS: atom_id res chain seq x y z
N MET A 1 -11.89 -11.95 -52.24
CA MET A 1 -13.23 -11.97 -52.86
C MET A 1 -14.22 -12.32 -51.76
N LEU A 2 -14.77 -11.30 -51.09
CA LEU A 2 -16.09 -10.67 -51.35
C LEU A 2 -17.24 -11.60 -50.88
N PHE A 3 -18.19 -11.25 -50.00
CA PHE A 3 -18.46 -10.08 -49.14
C PHE A 3 -19.79 -10.37 -48.36
N LEU A 4 -20.08 -9.61 -47.28
CA LEU A 4 -21.38 -9.35 -46.60
C LEU A 4 -21.95 -10.48 -45.69
N GLY A 5 -22.52 -10.24 -44.50
CA GLY A 5 -22.89 -9.09 -43.66
C GLY A 5 -23.69 -9.66 -42.44
N ALA A 6 -23.33 -9.38 -41.19
CA ALA A 6 -23.85 -8.32 -40.31
C ALA A 6 -25.26 -8.54 -39.70
N GLU A 7 -25.28 -8.46 -38.35
CA GLU A 7 -26.37 -8.02 -37.42
C GLU A 7 -27.25 -9.01 -36.62
N ASN A 8 -27.00 -8.96 -35.30
CA ASN A 8 -27.90 -8.68 -34.14
C ASN A 8 -29.08 -9.60 -33.79
N TYR A 9 -29.07 -10.16 -32.58
CA TYR A 9 -29.85 -9.68 -31.41
C TYR A 9 -29.76 -10.68 -30.24
N TYR A 10 -29.22 -10.24 -29.10
CA TYR A 10 -29.31 -10.94 -27.81
C TYR A 10 -30.60 -10.48 -27.10
N ILE A 11 -31.46 -11.43 -26.72
CA ILE A 11 -32.52 -11.22 -25.72
C ILE A 11 -32.50 -12.39 -24.73
N ASN A 12 -32.38 -12.00 -23.46
CA ASN A 12 -32.59 -12.75 -22.23
C ASN A 12 -33.83 -13.65 -22.26
N LEU A 13 -33.75 -14.86 -21.67
CA LEU A 13 -34.88 -15.45 -20.95
C LEU A 13 -34.40 -16.50 -19.94
N SER A 14 -34.72 -16.21 -18.70
CA SER A 14 -34.63 -17.03 -17.50
C SER A 14 -35.60 -18.22 -17.57
N CYS A 15 -35.20 -19.39 -17.04
CA CYS A 15 -36.15 -20.37 -16.54
C CYS A 15 -35.52 -21.35 -15.53
N ARG A 16 -35.96 -21.26 -14.28
CA ARG A 16 -35.82 -22.31 -13.24
C ARG A 16 -36.70 -23.51 -13.60
N ARG A 17 -36.19 -24.75 -13.47
CA ARG A 17 -36.70 -25.84 -12.60
C ARG A 17 -35.97 -27.19 -12.82
N PRO A 18 -36.00 -28.10 -11.82
CA PRO A 18 -34.99 -29.13 -11.59
C PRO A 18 -35.36 -30.48 -12.21
N ILE A 19 -34.35 -31.30 -12.50
CA ILE A 19 -34.55 -32.71 -12.90
C ILE A 19 -33.70 -33.60 -11.98
N ARG A 20 -34.39 -34.40 -11.15
CA ARG A 20 -33.87 -35.62 -10.51
C ARG A 20 -33.89 -36.75 -11.56
N TYR A 21 -32.79 -37.48 -11.74
CA TYR A 21 -32.77 -38.93 -12.06
C TYR A 21 -31.39 -39.47 -11.60
N LEU A 22 -31.36 -40.27 -10.54
CA LEU A 22 -31.26 -41.74 -10.55
C LEU A 22 -29.93 -42.27 -11.09
N THR A 23 -29.10 -42.72 -10.14
CA THR A 23 -27.96 -43.64 -10.31
C THR A 23 -28.41 -44.98 -10.92
N PRO A 24 -27.48 -45.67 -11.62
CA PRO A 24 -26.91 -46.86 -10.99
C PRO A 24 -25.39 -47.00 -11.19
N ALA A 25 -24.79 -47.69 -10.24
CA ALA A 25 -23.39 -48.02 -10.13
C ALA A 25 -22.92 -49.03 -11.20
N LEU A 26 -21.66 -48.89 -11.63
CA LEU A 26 -20.80 -50.03 -11.97
C LEU A 26 -19.32 -49.62 -11.86
N SER A 27 -18.59 -50.44 -11.09
CA SER A 27 -17.21 -50.28 -10.66
C SER A 27 -16.20 -50.51 -11.79
N PHE A 28 -15.04 -49.83 -11.74
CA PHE A 28 -13.76 -50.47 -12.07
C PHE A 28 -12.56 -49.80 -11.36
N ARG A 29 -11.99 -50.59 -10.43
CA ARG A 29 -10.60 -50.69 -9.94
C ARG A 29 -9.59 -49.58 -10.28
N SER A 30 -9.10 -48.90 -9.24
CA SER A 30 -7.78 -48.24 -9.24
C SER A 30 -6.70 -49.18 -8.71
N ARG A 31 -5.59 -49.29 -9.45
CA ARG A 31 -4.33 -49.91 -9.01
C ARG A 31 -3.52 -48.85 -8.26
N ARG A 32 -3.22 -49.08 -6.99
CA ARG A 32 -2.14 -48.38 -6.26
C ARG A 32 -0.84 -49.17 -6.43
N PHE A 33 0.22 -48.48 -6.83
CA PHE A 33 1.60 -48.95 -6.67
C PHE A 33 2.20 -48.38 -5.38
N SER A 34 3.13 -49.16 -4.84
CA SER A 34 3.69 -49.11 -3.50
C SER A 34 4.86 -48.13 -3.36
N SER A 35 5.06 -47.61 -2.15
CA SER A 35 6.40 -47.33 -1.62
C SER A 35 6.40 -47.58 -0.11
N SER A 36 7.14 -48.61 0.27
CA SER A 36 7.39 -49.11 1.62
C SER A 36 8.54 -48.37 2.28
N SER A 37 8.52 -48.29 3.63
CA SER A 37 9.61 -48.64 4.59
C SER A 37 9.55 -47.72 5.83
N PHE A 38 9.76 -48.09 7.09
CA PHE A 38 9.85 -49.34 7.86
C PHE A 38 9.77 -48.87 9.32
N TYR A 39 8.83 -49.37 10.13
CA TYR A 39 8.80 -49.17 11.59
C TYR A 39 9.24 -50.48 12.25
N PHE A 40 10.19 -50.42 13.19
CA PHE A 40 10.54 -51.55 14.05
C PHE A 40 9.75 -51.47 15.36
N VAL A 41 9.16 -52.62 15.70
CA VAL A 41 8.38 -52.92 16.90
C VAL A 41 9.30 -53.51 17.97
N LEU A 42 9.14 -53.10 19.23
CA LEU A 42 9.40 -53.95 20.40
C LEU A 42 8.32 -53.67 21.48
N ARG A 43 7.48 -54.67 21.73
CA ARG A 43 6.70 -55.00 22.95
C ARG A 43 7.28 -56.34 23.45
N ASP A 44 7.30 -56.79 24.70
CA ASP A 44 6.55 -56.62 25.95
C ASP A 44 7.57 -56.84 27.11
N THR A 45 7.35 -56.73 28.43
CA THR A 45 6.27 -57.26 29.31
C THR A 45 6.44 -56.72 30.75
N THR A 46 5.29 -56.51 31.42
CA THR A 46 4.90 -56.82 32.84
C THR A 46 5.40 -56.03 34.07
N GLU A 47 4.41 -55.46 34.79
CA GLU A 47 4.10 -55.51 36.26
C GLU A 47 5.15 -54.99 37.27
N SER A 48 4.87 -54.32 38.40
CA SER A 48 3.68 -54.15 39.24
C SER A 48 3.84 -52.95 40.22
N GLU A 49 2.70 -52.32 40.55
CA GLU A 49 2.26 -51.84 41.90
C GLU A 49 2.98 -50.76 42.76
N MET A 50 2.14 -49.77 43.13
CA MET A 50 1.93 -49.10 44.44
C MET A 50 2.95 -48.12 45.06
N ARG A 51 2.44 -46.89 45.24
CA ARG A 51 2.83 -45.81 46.18
C ARG A 51 2.78 -46.27 47.67
N PRO A 52 3.05 -45.45 48.72
CA PRO A 52 3.61 -44.07 48.81
C PRO A 52 4.71 -43.92 49.91
N SER A 53 5.12 -42.68 50.15
CA SER A 53 5.50 -42.04 51.43
C SER A 53 6.92 -41.47 51.49
N GLY A 54 6.97 -40.18 51.83
CA GLY A 54 8.19 -39.38 51.84
C GLY A 54 8.92 -39.39 53.18
N LEU A 55 10.14 -38.84 53.18
CA LEU A 55 10.67 -38.00 54.24
C LEU A 55 11.97 -37.34 53.76
N LEU A 56 12.19 -36.12 54.28
CA LEU A 56 13.32 -35.20 54.06
C LEU A 56 14.69 -35.71 54.57
N VAL A 57 15.71 -34.87 54.32
CA VAL A 57 17.03 -34.70 55.00
C VAL A 57 18.21 -35.33 54.20
N SER A 58 19.36 -34.71 53.91
CA SER A 58 20.09 -33.48 54.34
C SER A 58 21.21 -33.13 53.35
N LEU A 59 21.61 -31.85 53.32
CA LEU A 59 22.84 -31.31 52.73
C LEU A 59 24.14 -31.96 53.28
N SER A 60 25.17 -32.01 52.44
CA SER A 60 26.56 -31.75 52.87
C SER A 60 27.45 -31.31 51.70
N LEU A 61 28.44 -30.49 52.04
CA LEU A 61 29.17 -29.52 51.24
C LEU A 61 30.69 -29.84 51.34
N VAL A 62 31.42 -29.63 50.22
CA VAL A 62 32.87 -29.30 50.04
C VAL A 62 33.99 -30.36 50.29
N PRO A 63 35.25 -30.16 49.83
CA PRO A 63 35.85 -30.23 48.46
C PRO A 63 37.08 -31.18 48.35
N LEU A 64 37.66 -31.34 47.16
CA LEU A 64 39.14 -31.42 47.02
C LEU A 64 39.60 -31.05 45.59
N ALA A 65 40.60 -30.18 45.51
CA ALA A 65 41.25 -29.67 44.31
C ALA A 65 42.49 -30.50 43.92
N LEU A 66 42.89 -30.50 42.63
CA LEU A 66 44.29 -30.29 42.22
C LEU A 66 44.42 -30.10 40.70
N ALA A 67 45.43 -29.32 40.31
CA ALA A 67 45.51 -28.54 39.08
C ALA A 67 46.55 -29.04 38.06
N ARG A 68 46.51 -28.39 36.88
CA ARG A 68 47.58 -28.13 35.88
C ARG A 68 47.86 -29.20 34.81
N ALA A 69 47.67 -28.85 33.53
CA ALA A 69 48.65 -28.09 32.75
C ALA A 69 48.29 -28.01 31.25
N PHE A 70 47.86 -26.84 30.77
CA PHE A 70 48.13 -26.37 29.40
C PHE A 70 48.40 -24.85 29.46
N PRO A 71 49.39 -24.34 28.72
CA PRO A 71 49.82 -22.95 28.85
C PRO A 71 48.74 -21.99 28.35
N PRO A 72 48.51 -20.85 29.03
CA PRO A 72 47.60 -19.83 28.55
C PRO A 72 48.29 -19.17 27.34
N ALA A 73 47.96 -19.63 26.15
CA ALA A 73 48.16 -18.81 24.96
C ALA A 73 47.21 -17.61 25.08
N ARG A 74 47.72 -16.56 25.72
CA ARG A 74 47.56 -15.17 25.33
C ARG A 74 46.20 -14.85 24.71
N LEU A 75 45.16 -14.84 25.54
CA LEU A 75 44.02 -13.93 25.38
C LEU A 75 44.55 -12.52 25.67
N GLU A 76 45.41 -12.03 24.78
CA GLU A 76 45.48 -10.58 24.58
C GLU A 76 44.09 -10.20 24.08
N SER A 77 43.39 -9.41 24.87
CA SER A 77 42.27 -8.62 24.39
C SER A 77 42.80 -7.72 23.28
N ARG A 78 42.82 -8.25 22.04
CA ARG A 78 42.62 -7.39 20.90
C ARG A 78 41.27 -6.75 21.16
N LYS A 79 41.29 -5.47 21.51
CA LYS A 79 40.23 -4.56 21.06
C LYS A 79 40.23 -4.71 19.53
N GLU A 80 39.57 -5.74 19.03
CA GLU A 80 39.19 -5.77 17.63
C GLU A 80 38.17 -4.66 17.51
N ASP A 81 38.50 -3.64 16.72
CA ASP A 81 37.58 -2.56 16.41
C ASP A 81 36.27 -3.20 15.93
N SER A 82 35.17 -2.92 16.62
CA SER A 82 33.86 -3.40 16.21
C SER A 82 33.53 -2.86 14.82
N CYS A 83 32.76 -3.61 14.04
CA CYS A 83 32.30 -3.14 12.75
C CYS A 83 31.48 -1.86 12.96
N SER A 84 32.02 -0.72 12.50
CA SER A 84 31.31 0.55 12.55
C SER A 84 30.39 0.68 11.34
N SER A 85 29.08 0.81 11.61
CA SER A 85 28.08 1.17 10.62
C SER A 85 28.17 2.67 10.32
N VAL A 86 29.07 3.03 9.41
CA VAL A 86 29.10 4.40 8.86
C VAL A 86 28.16 4.45 7.66
N GLN A 87 27.23 5.40 7.67
CA GLN A 87 26.41 5.75 6.51
C GLN A 87 27.19 6.72 5.61
N PRO A 88 27.57 6.34 4.38
CA PRO A 88 28.16 7.26 3.42
C PRO A 88 27.19 8.38 3.04
N SER A 89 27.74 9.58 2.83
CA SER A 89 27.01 10.71 2.28
C SER A 89 27.11 10.72 0.75
N ALA A 90 25.98 10.94 0.07
CA ALA A 90 25.95 11.24 -1.36
C ALA A 90 26.07 12.75 -1.59
N SER A 91 26.24 13.15 -2.84
CA SER A 91 26.10 14.55 -3.25
C SER A 91 25.16 14.58 -4.44
N ALA A 92 23.99 15.18 -4.23
CA ALA A 92 23.00 15.32 -5.28
C ALA A 92 23.56 16.12 -6.47
N PRO A 93 23.31 15.69 -7.73
CA PRO A 93 23.81 16.41 -8.90
C PRO A 93 23.18 17.80 -9.08
N HIS A 94 21.96 17.99 -8.61
CA HIS A 94 21.22 19.25 -8.58
C HIS A 94 20.30 19.29 -7.34
N LYS A 95 19.65 20.43 -7.10
CA LYS A 95 18.66 20.55 -6.03
C LYS A 95 17.46 19.64 -6.25
N ASN A 96 16.89 19.11 -5.19
CA ASN A 96 15.63 18.40 -5.21
C ASN A 96 14.47 19.38 -5.31
N PHE A 97 14.10 19.73 -6.54
CA PHE A 97 12.97 20.63 -6.78
C PHE A 97 11.61 19.95 -6.60
N TRP A 98 11.55 18.63 -6.40
CA TRP A 98 10.35 17.89 -5.97
C TRP A 98 10.27 17.77 -4.43
N GLY A 99 11.28 18.24 -3.70
CA GLY A 99 11.31 18.18 -2.24
C GLY A 99 10.24 19.08 -1.62
N SER A 100 9.63 18.59 -0.54
CA SER A 100 8.53 19.24 0.18
C SER A 100 8.83 20.70 0.54
N LEU A 101 7.79 21.48 0.85
CA LEU A 101 7.98 22.86 1.30
C LEU A 101 8.86 22.89 2.55
N THR A 102 9.82 23.81 2.57
CA THR A 102 10.61 24.06 3.78
C THR A 102 9.72 24.59 4.90
N LYS A 103 10.18 24.49 6.16
CA LYS A 103 9.48 25.07 7.32
C LYS A 103 9.17 26.57 7.12
N LYS A 104 10.10 27.30 6.49
CA LYS A 104 9.92 28.72 6.18
C LYS A 104 8.93 28.96 5.06
N GLU A 105 9.03 28.23 3.94
CA GLU A 105 8.07 28.34 2.84
C GLU A 105 6.65 28.06 3.33
N THR A 106 6.46 27.02 4.13
CA THR A 106 5.16 26.66 4.72
C THR A 106 4.59 27.80 5.57
N ALA A 107 5.38 28.34 6.51
CA ALA A 107 4.93 29.43 7.38
C ALA A 107 4.60 30.71 6.58
N ASP A 108 5.42 31.05 5.59
CA ASP A 108 5.20 32.22 4.73
C ASP A 108 3.93 32.07 3.88
N VAL A 109 3.66 30.87 3.34
CA VAL A 109 2.45 30.56 2.56
C VAL A 109 1.20 30.65 3.43
N LEU A 110 1.20 30.03 4.61
CA LEU A 110 0.06 30.11 5.54
C LEU A 110 -0.22 31.57 5.95
N ALA A 111 0.82 32.33 6.28
CA ALA A 111 0.67 33.75 6.58
C ALA A 111 0.18 34.58 5.40
N PHE A 112 0.51 34.19 4.17
CA PHE A 112 0.02 34.85 2.96
C PHE A 112 -1.47 34.55 2.70
N LEU A 113 -1.90 33.31 2.91
CA LEU A 113 -3.30 32.87 2.74
C LEU A 113 -4.25 33.59 3.70
N HIS A 114 -3.80 33.85 4.94
CA HIS A 114 -4.55 34.57 5.98
C HIS A 114 -4.67 36.10 5.77
N ARG A 115 -4.04 36.68 4.74
CA ARG A 115 -4.15 38.13 4.50
C ARG A 115 -5.53 38.51 3.98
N ASP A 116 -6.08 39.63 4.44
CA ASP A 116 -7.33 40.20 3.94
C ASP A 116 -7.36 40.35 2.40
N THR A 117 -6.19 40.58 1.79
CA THR A 117 -6.04 40.73 0.33
C THR A 117 -6.38 39.47 -0.47
N THR A 118 -6.36 38.28 0.13
CA THR A 118 -6.81 37.05 -0.54
C THR A 118 -8.33 36.98 -0.66
N GLY A 119 -9.05 37.71 0.22
CA GLY A 119 -10.51 37.66 0.29
C GLY A 119 -11.06 36.36 0.85
N PHE A 120 -10.23 35.45 1.36
CA PHE A 120 -10.66 34.15 1.86
C PHE A 120 -11.37 34.22 3.21
N ASN A 121 -11.10 35.26 4.02
CA ASN A 121 -11.67 35.41 5.36
C ASN A 121 -11.53 34.11 6.20
N LEU A 122 -10.30 33.62 6.31
CA LEU A 122 -9.98 32.36 6.97
C LEU A 122 -10.09 32.49 8.49
N THR A 123 -10.60 31.44 9.13
CA THR A 123 -10.52 31.27 10.58
C THR A 123 -9.33 30.38 10.90
N VAL A 124 -8.51 30.77 11.88
CA VAL A 124 -7.36 29.98 12.34
C VAL A 124 -7.80 28.59 12.78
N ALA A 125 -6.98 27.58 12.50
CA ALA A 125 -7.37 26.17 12.63
C ALA A 125 -7.89 25.79 14.04
N GLU A 126 -7.33 26.38 15.10
CA GLU A 126 -7.75 26.11 16.50
C GLU A 126 -9.20 26.55 16.79
N ASN A 127 -9.72 27.55 16.06
CA ASN A 127 -11.06 28.11 16.27
C ASN A 127 -12.03 27.78 15.12
N ALA A 128 -11.55 27.19 14.03
CA ALA A 128 -12.35 26.97 12.84
C ALA A 128 -13.35 25.83 13.03
N THR A 129 -14.62 26.12 12.76
CA THR A 129 -15.71 25.15 12.74
C THR A 129 -16.00 24.66 11.31
N SER A 130 -17.04 23.86 11.11
CA SER A 130 -17.56 23.54 9.77
C SER A 130 -18.16 24.76 9.05
N ARG A 131 -18.45 25.85 9.78
CA ARG A 131 -19.07 27.08 9.27
C ARG A 131 -18.07 28.16 8.88
N ASP A 132 -16.78 27.86 9.01
CA ASP A 132 -15.70 28.77 8.70
C ASP A 132 -15.01 28.41 7.38
N ASN A 133 -14.29 29.38 6.82
CA ASN A 133 -13.35 29.10 5.75
C ASN A 133 -12.03 28.66 6.40
N LYS A 134 -11.48 27.52 5.99
CA LYS A 134 -10.28 26.94 6.60
C LYS A 134 -9.37 26.29 5.58
N ILE A 135 -8.08 26.28 5.88
CA ILE A 135 -7.06 25.60 5.08
C ILE A 135 -7.13 24.11 5.39
N MET A 136 -7.23 23.28 4.34
CA MET A 136 -7.27 21.82 4.45
C MET A 136 -5.87 21.23 4.29
N SER A 137 -5.10 21.73 3.33
CA SER A 137 -3.72 21.29 3.09
C SER A 137 -2.89 22.41 2.47
N VAL A 138 -1.58 22.36 2.72
CA VAL A 138 -0.57 23.17 2.02
C VAL A 138 0.64 22.29 1.77
N GLU A 139 0.99 22.12 0.51
CA GLU A 139 2.16 21.34 0.09
C GLU A 139 2.84 21.94 -1.14
N LEU A 140 3.91 21.31 -1.61
CA LEU A 140 4.56 21.72 -2.84
C LEU A 140 3.61 21.46 -4.02
N MET A 141 3.35 22.47 -4.85
CA MET A 141 2.75 22.23 -6.16
C MET A 141 3.83 21.60 -7.04
N MET A 142 3.64 20.33 -7.41
CA MET A 142 4.63 19.60 -8.20
C MET A 142 4.97 20.38 -9.48
N PRO A 143 6.26 20.58 -9.78
CA PRO A 143 6.66 21.27 -10.99
C PRO A 143 6.38 20.39 -12.21
N ASN A 144 6.03 21.02 -13.32
CA ASN A 144 5.81 20.34 -14.59
C ASN A 144 7.08 19.60 -15.04
N LYS A 145 6.93 18.45 -15.72
CA LYS A 145 8.05 17.72 -16.31
C LYS A 145 8.81 18.64 -17.27
N SER A 146 8.09 19.37 -18.13
CA SER A 146 8.66 20.34 -19.07
C SER A 146 9.50 21.45 -18.41
N ASP A 147 9.12 21.89 -17.22
CA ASP A 147 9.85 22.92 -16.47
C ASP A 147 11.09 22.37 -15.77
N THR A 148 11.11 21.08 -15.44
CA THR A 148 12.20 20.43 -14.69
C THR A 148 13.31 19.89 -15.56
N LEU A 149 12.99 19.34 -16.75
CA LEU A 149 13.95 18.71 -17.65
C LEU A 149 15.19 19.58 -17.94
N PRO A 150 15.08 20.90 -18.20
CA PRO A 150 16.25 21.76 -18.41
C PRO A 150 17.22 21.84 -17.22
N PHE A 151 16.72 21.65 -16.00
CA PHE A 151 17.50 21.77 -14.77
C PHE A 151 18.17 20.46 -14.32
N LEU A 152 17.83 19.32 -14.92
CA LEU A 152 18.42 18.03 -14.54
C LEU A 152 19.93 17.93 -14.82
N SER A 153 20.45 18.82 -15.68
CA SER A 153 21.89 19.00 -15.91
C SER A 153 22.47 20.28 -15.30
N ASP A 154 21.63 21.15 -14.74
CA ASP A 154 22.03 22.42 -14.14
C ASP A 154 22.15 22.28 -12.62
N LYS A 155 23.37 22.38 -12.11
CA LYS A 155 23.64 22.24 -10.67
C LYS A 155 23.08 23.38 -9.83
N ALA A 156 22.90 24.57 -10.40
CA ALA A 156 22.56 25.79 -9.67
C ALA A 156 21.13 26.26 -9.95
N GLY A 157 20.58 25.90 -11.12
CA GLY A 157 19.21 26.22 -11.50
C GLY A 157 18.16 25.41 -10.73
N SER A 158 16.96 25.96 -10.66
CA SER A 158 15.77 25.32 -10.12
C SER A 158 14.57 25.91 -10.84
N PRO A 159 13.52 25.12 -11.14
CA PRO A 159 12.26 25.68 -11.57
C PRO A 159 11.71 26.59 -10.46
N THR A 160 10.85 27.52 -10.87
CA THR A 160 10.15 28.39 -9.91
C THR A 160 9.21 27.54 -9.07
N ARG A 161 9.34 27.62 -7.75
CA ARG A 161 8.53 26.85 -6.81
C ARG A 161 7.20 27.54 -6.52
N TYR A 162 6.15 26.75 -6.36
CA TYR A 162 4.81 27.18 -5.94
C TYR A 162 4.29 26.22 -4.89
N ALA A 163 3.41 26.69 -4.02
CA ALA A 163 2.65 25.82 -3.13
C ALA A 163 1.25 25.54 -3.73
N LEU A 164 0.73 24.36 -3.46
CA LEU A 164 -0.67 23.99 -3.69
C LEU A 164 -1.39 24.06 -2.34
N ALA A 165 -2.46 24.84 -2.27
CA ALA A 165 -3.26 24.99 -1.06
C ALA A 165 -4.71 24.61 -1.33
N ALA A 166 -5.25 23.63 -0.60
CA ALA A 166 -6.67 23.32 -0.61
C ALA A 166 -7.36 24.12 0.49
N VAL A 167 -8.40 24.89 0.13
CA VAL A 167 -9.18 25.70 1.08
C VAL A 167 -10.63 25.23 1.04
N MET A 168 -11.17 24.91 2.22
CA MET A 168 -12.60 24.66 2.39
C MET A 168 -13.29 25.98 2.71
N PHE A 169 -14.28 26.34 1.91
CA PHE A 169 -15.18 27.45 2.15
C PHE A 169 -16.45 26.93 2.84
N GLY A 170 -16.45 26.95 4.17
CA GLY A 170 -17.56 26.49 5.01
C GLY A 170 -18.61 27.54 5.34
N VAL A 171 -18.37 28.83 5.06
CA VAL A 171 -19.36 29.90 5.33
C VAL A 171 -20.64 29.77 4.48
N PRO A 172 -20.56 29.46 3.16
CA PRO A 172 -21.76 29.33 2.34
C PRO A 172 -22.63 28.12 2.76
N GLU A 173 -23.94 28.21 2.48
CA GLU A 173 -24.87 27.07 2.71
C GLU A 173 -24.46 25.85 1.87
N LYS A 174 -23.97 26.08 0.65
CA LYS A 174 -23.33 25.06 -0.18
C LYS A 174 -21.82 25.14 0.02
N ALA A 175 -21.32 24.45 1.03
CA ALA A 175 -19.89 24.39 1.30
C ALA A 175 -19.15 23.74 0.12
N TYR A 176 -17.93 24.19 -0.13
CA TYR A 176 -17.09 23.65 -1.18
C TYR A 176 -15.60 23.73 -0.82
N LEU A 177 -14.81 22.88 -1.44
CA LEU A 177 -13.36 22.90 -1.43
C LEU A 177 -12.86 23.44 -2.77
N GLN A 178 -11.75 24.16 -2.76
CA GLN A 178 -11.07 24.62 -3.97
C GLN A 178 -9.57 24.67 -3.75
N GLU A 179 -8.81 24.26 -4.77
CA GLU A 179 -7.36 24.32 -4.77
C GLU A 179 -6.84 25.63 -5.35
N PHE A 180 -5.72 26.10 -4.81
CA PHE A 180 -5.07 27.34 -5.23
C PHE A 180 -3.57 27.15 -5.40
N LYS A 181 -3.06 27.70 -6.49
CA LYS A 181 -1.63 27.90 -6.71
C LYS A 181 -1.20 29.15 -5.95
N VAL A 182 -0.20 29.01 -5.09
CA VAL A 182 0.34 30.07 -4.25
C VAL A 182 1.81 30.30 -4.57
N GLY A 183 2.15 31.50 -5.03
CA GLY A 183 3.54 31.86 -5.28
C GLY A 183 3.73 32.93 -6.37
N PRO A 184 4.95 33.09 -6.89
CA PRO A 184 6.12 32.22 -6.69
C PRO A 184 6.66 32.24 -5.25
N LEU A 185 7.40 31.20 -4.88
CA LEU A 185 8.17 31.09 -3.62
C LEU A 185 9.62 31.58 -3.81
N PRO A 186 10.26 32.18 -2.78
CA PRO A 186 9.68 32.60 -1.51
C PRO A 186 8.63 33.71 -1.69
N ILE A 187 7.72 33.87 -0.73
CA ILE A 187 6.64 34.86 -0.82
C ILE A 187 7.20 36.28 -0.88
N THR A 188 6.83 37.02 -1.93
CA THR A 188 7.19 38.43 -2.17
C THR A 188 5.95 39.23 -2.59
N ASN A 189 6.13 40.51 -2.91
CA ASN A 189 5.04 41.34 -3.47
C ASN A 189 4.58 40.90 -4.87
N ALA A 190 5.38 40.09 -5.58
CA ALA A 190 4.99 39.50 -6.86
C ALA A 190 4.18 38.20 -6.69
N SER A 191 4.12 37.65 -5.48
CA SER A 191 3.39 36.43 -5.20
C SER A 191 1.89 36.68 -5.20
N SER A 192 1.14 35.70 -5.70
CA SER A 192 -0.31 35.74 -5.83
C SER A 192 -0.92 34.39 -5.46
N VAL A 193 -2.23 34.41 -5.21
CA VAL A 193 -3.05 33.22 -4.99
C VAL A 193 -4.05 33.16 -6.12
N THR A 194 -4.05 32.07 -6.88
CA THR A 194 -4.96 31.89 -8.02
C THR A 194 -5.58 30.50 -7.98
N PRO A 195 -6.87 30.33 -8.31
CA PRO A 195 -7.48 29.01 -8.45
C PRO A 195 -6.63 28.09 -9.32
N PHE A 196 -6.44 26.86 -8.87
CA PHE A 196 -5.69 25.85 -9.59
C PHE A 196 -6.65 24.79 -10.12
N THR A 197 -6.78 24.73 -11.44
CA THR A 197 -7.62 23.76 -12.15
C THR A 197 -6.85 23.04 -13.25
N PHE A 198 -5.55 23.28 -13.36
CA PHE A 198 -4.72 22.76 -14.43
C PHE A 198 -4.69 21.23 -14.45
N ALA A 199 -4.63 20.60 -13.28
CA ALA A 199 -4.63 19.15 -13.12
C ALA A 199 -6.03 18.49 -13.20
N ASN A 200 -7.09 19.30 -13.24
CA ASN A 200 -8.46 18.77 -13.14
C ASN A 200 -8.98 18.39 -14.54
N THR A 201 -9.60 17.23 -14.67
CA THR A 201 -10.37 16.91 -15.88
C THR A 201 -11.76 17.55 -15.83
N LYS A 202 -12.29 17.73 -14.61
CA LYS A 202 -13.49 18.49 -14.29
C LYS A 202 -13.49 19.86 -14.97
N LYS A 203 -14.60 20.20 -15.62
CA LYS A 203 -14.76 21.52 -16.26
C LYS A 203 -15.28 22.55 -15.24
N GLY A 204 -14.88 23.81 -15.42
CA GLY A 204 -15.37 24.94 -14.62
C GLY A 204 -14.32 25.54 -13.70
N ASP A 205 -14.75 26.02 -12.53
CA ASP A 205 -13.91 26.78 -11.60
C ASP A 205 -13.13 25.90 -10.59
N GLY A 206 -13.24 24.57 -10.71
CA GLY A 206 -12.54 23.62 -9.85
C GLY A 206 -13.08 23.51 -8.43
N LYS A 207 -14.27 24.05 -8.15
CA LYS A 207 -14.93 23.85 -6.86
C LYS A 207 -15.45 22.43 -6.73
N ILE A 208 -15.17 21.81 -5.59
CA ILE A 208 -15.59 20.46 -5.23
C ILE A 208 -16.63 20.61 -4.11
N ALA A 209 -17.84 20.11 -4.32
CA ALA A 209 -18.89 20.22 -3.32
C ALA A 209 -18.53 19.40 -2.08
N VAL A 210 -18.73 19.98 -0.89
CA VAL A 210 -18.59 19.25 0.38
C VAL A 210 -19.99 19.03 0.92
N VAL A 211 -20.54 17.84 0.65
CA VAL A 211 -21.96 17.53 0.88
C VAL A 211 -22.32 17.25 2.35
N ASN A 212 -21.33 16.95 3.18
CA ASN A 212 -21.47 16.83 4.63
C ASN A 212 -20.27 17.49 5.35
N PRO A 213 -20.23 18.83 5.42
CA PRO A 213 -19.15 19.54 6.10
C PRO A 213 -19.30 19.51 7.63
N ASP A 214 -20.47 19.15 8.15
CA ASP A 214 -20.89 19.31 9.55
C ASP A 214 -20.77 18.00 10.37
N ALA A 215 -19.61 17.36 10.32
CA ALA A 215 -19.37 16.07 10.97
C ALA A 215 -19.67 16.07 12.49
N GLU A 216 -19.36 17.17 13.19
CA GLU A 216 -19.64 17.32 14.63
C GLU A 216 -21.15 17.36 14.91
N ASP A 217 -21.89 18.17 14.16
CA ASP A 217 -23.36 18.22 14.25
C ASP A 217 -23.96 16.84 13.97
N TYR A 218 -23.40 16.11 13.00
CA TYR A 218 -23.85 14.76 12.69
C TYR A 218 -23.56 13.74 13.80
N GLY A 219 -22.40 13.86 14.46
CA GLY A 219 -22.10 13.11 15.68
C GLY A 219 -23.10 13.39 16.80
N ASN A 220 -23.48 14.66 17.01
CA ASN A 220 -24.47 15.06 17.99
C ASN A 220 -25.89 14.56 17.64
N PHE A 221 -26.25 14.58 16.35
CA PHE A 221 -27.49 13.99 15.85
C PHE A 221 -27.53 12.49 16.14
N ASN A 222 -26.47 11.75 15.82
CA ASN A 222 -26.35 10.33 16.13
C ASN A 222 -26.46 10.05 17.63
N LEU A 223 -25.80 10.84 18.46
CA LEU A 223 -25.90 10.73 19.93
C LEU A 223 -27.34 10.86 20.42
N LYS A 224 -28.11 11.80 19.87
CA LYS A 224 -29.53 11.96 20.17
C LYS A 224 -30.32 10.71 19.75
N ILE A 225 -30.10 10.21 18.54
CA ILE A 225 -30.79 9.01 18.03
C ILE A 225 -30.46 7.77 18.87
N MET A 226 -29.21 7.58 19.28
CA MET A 226 -28.82 6.47 20.15
C MET A 226 -29.56 6.51 21.50
N LYS A 227 -29.70 7.70 22.10
CA LYS A 227 -30.47 7.88 23.34
C LYS A 227 -31.97 7.62 23.13
N GLU A 228 -32.52 8.06 21.99
CA GLU A 228 -33.92 7.80 21.65
C GLU A 228 -34.20 6.30 21.44
N ALA A 229 -33.22 5.52 21.00
CA ALA A 229 -33.32 4.08 20.75
C ALA A 229 -32.83 3.20 21.93
N GLU A 230 -32.54 3.79 23.09
CA GLU A 230 -31.92 3.10 24.23
C GLU A 230 -32.74 1.90 24.74
N ASP A 231 -34.08 1.96 24.65
CA ASP A 231 -34.95 0.83 24.99
C ASP A 231 -34.72 -0.38 24.08
N VAL A 232 -34.46 -0.13 22.79
CA VAL A 232 -34.12 -1.17 21.81
C VAL A 232 -32.70 -1.68 22.04
N THR A 233 -31.70 -0.82 22.21
CA THR A 233 -30.30 -1.26 22.38
C THR A 233 -30.11 -2.04 23.68
N LYS A 234 -30.82 -1.69 24.75
CA LYS A 234 -30.86 -2.48 26.00
C LYS A 234 -31.46 -3.86 25.79
N LEU A 235 -32.53 -3.96 25.00
CA LEU A 235 -33.17 -5.26 24.71
C LEU A 235 -32.28 -6.15 23.83
N LEU A 236 -31.59 -5.56 22.85
CA LEU A 236 -30.73 -6.30 21.92
C LEU A 236 -29.42 -6.75 22.57
N TRP A 237 -28.75 -5.87 23.30
CA TRP A 237 -27.38 -6.11 23.77
C TRP A 237 -27.12 -5.76 25.23
N ASN A 238 -28.10 -5.19 25.93
CA ASN A 238 -27.91 -4.61 27.27
C ASN A 238 -26.79 -3.56 27.29
N LEU A 239 -26.68 -2.76 26.23
CA LEU A 239 -25.72 -1.66 26.07
C LEU A 239 -26.42 -0.34 25.81
N THR A 240 -25.83 0.73 26.32
CA THR A 240 -26.27 2.12 26.16
C THR A 240 -25.10 3.01 25.76
N VAL A 241 -25.40 4.26 25.42
CA VAL A 241 -24.39 5.29 25.19
C VAL A 241 -23.46 5.46 26.40
N ASP A 242 -23.96 5.33 27.62
CA ASP A 242 -23.17 5.48 28.85
C ASP A 242 -22.17 4.32 29.03
N ASP A 243 -22.41 3.18 28.38
CA ASP A 243 -21.47 2.05 28.33
C ASP A 243 -20.41 2.21 27.22
N GLY A 244 -20.47 3.28 26.42
CA GLY A 244 -19.58 3.53 25.29
C GLY A 244 -20.10 3.00 23.94
N LEU A 245 -21.40 2.68 23.84
CA LEU A 245 -22.03 2.31 22.56
C LEU A 245 -21.88 3.45 21.56
N GLN A 246 -21.55 3.12 20.31
CA GLN A 246 -21.16 4.12 19.32
C GLN A 246 -21.68 3.82 17.92
N ILE A 247 -21.86 4.89 17.15
CA ILE A 247 -22.07 4.87 15.69
C ILE A 247 -20.88 5.61 15.07
N PRO A 248 -19.85 4.91 14.56
CA PRO A 248 -18.64 5.57 14.10
C PRO A 248 -18.89 6.32 12.78
N LEU A 249 -18.32 7.53 12.65
CA LEU A 249 -18.46 8.35 11.44
C LEU A 249 -17.60 7.86 10.27
N ALA A 250 -16.48 7.18 10.56
CA ALA A 250 -15.50 6.73 9.56
C ALA A 250 -16.02 5.63 8.61
N PHE A 251 -17.11 4.93 8.99
CA PHE A 251 -17.69 3.84 8.19
C PHE A 251 -18.85 4.30 7.29
N ALA A 252 -18.88 5.58 6.89
CA ALA A 252 -19.98 6.17 6.14
C ALA A 252 -19.52 6.87 4.83
N ALA A 253 -18.48 6.35 4.18
CA ALA A 253 -17.87 6.93 2.99
C ALA A 253 -17.85 5.95 1.79
N PRO A 254 -18.06 6.44 0.55
CA PRO A 254 -18.38 7.81 0.18
C PRO A 254 -19.85 8.15 0.48
N ILE A 255 -20.13 9.45 0.53
CA ILE A 255 -21.47 9.96 0.85
C ILE A 255 -22.33 9.91 -0.40
N ASN A 256 -23.49 9.24 -0.31
CA ASN A 256 -24.39 9.11 -1.44
C ASN A 256 -25.31 10.33 -1.57
N VAL A 257 -25.23 10.99 -2.72
CA VAL A 257 -26.21 12.01 -3.13
C VAL A 257 -27.17 11.40 -4.14
N THR A 258 -28.45 11.32 -3.81
CA THR A 258 -29.49 10.77 -4.70
C THR A 258 -30.66 11.73 -4.76
N ASP A 259 -31.04 12.15 -5.97
CA ASP A 259 -32.12 13.12 -6.22
C ASP A 259 -31.98 14.41 -5.37
N GLY A 260 -30.74 14.87 -5.18
CA GLY A 260 -30.42 16.06 -4.39
C GLY A 260 -30.52 15.86 -2.87
N LYS A 261 -30.68 14.62 -2.39
CA LYS A 261 -30.66 14.28 -0.97
C LYS A 261 -29.35 13.64 -0.57
N VAL A 262 -28.87 14.00 0.62
CA VAL A 262 -27.68 13.41 1.23
C VAL A 262 -28.14 12.28 2.15
N ILE A 263 -27.95 11.03 1.69
CA ILE A 263 -28.39 9.83 2.41
C ILE A 263 -27.17 9.10 2.96
N MET A 264 -27.22 8.81 4.26
CA MET A 264 -26.16 8.08 4.95
C MET A 264 -26.70 6.79 5.55
N TRP A 265 -25.88 5.75 5.50
CA TRP A 265 -26.08 4.52 6.26
C TRP A 265 -24.97 4.39 7.29
N GLN A 266 -25.33 4.01 8.52
CA GLN A 266 -24.38 3.76 9.59
C GLN A 266 -24.79 2.57 10.43
N GLY A 267 -23.80 1.91 11.05
CA GLY A 267 -23.98 0.78 11.93
C GLY A 267 -23.61 1.11 13.37
N PHE A 268 -24.21 0.39 14.31
CA PHE A 268 -23.80 0.39 15.70
C PHE A 268 -22.61 -0.53 15.91
N ASN A 269 -21.62 -0.08 16.68
CA ASN A 269 -20.48 -0.88 17.12
C ASN A 269 -20.44 -0.96 18.64
N ALA A 270 -19.92 -2.07 19.16
CA ALA A 270 -19.72 -2.23 20.59
C ALA A 270 -18.65 -1.26 21.12
N PRO A 271 -18.65 -0.99 22.45
CA PRO A 271 -17.60 -0.21 23.08
C PRO A 271 -16.23 -0.88 22.94
N VAL A 272 -15.21 -0.09 22.62
CA VAL A 272 -13.81 -0.50 22.78
C VAL A 272 -13.43 -0.29 24.24
N THR A 273 -13.03 -1.36 24.92
CA THR A 273 -12.75 -1.36 26.37
C THR A 273 -11.28 -1.63 26.69
N SER A 274 -10.50 -1.99 25.68
CA SER A 274 -9.07 -2.26 25.74
C SER A 274 -8.23 -1.10 25.17
N ILE A 275 -6.91 -1.26 25.20
CA ILE A 275 -5.96 -0.33 24.56
C ILE A 275 -5.83 -0.54 23.05
N TYR A 276 -6.45 -1.60 22.53
CA TYR A 276 -6.36 -2.01 21.13
C TYR A 276 -7.45 -1.32 20.31
N ASP A 277 -7.16 -0.97 19.07
CA ASP A 277 -8.11 -0.31 18.17
C ASP A 277 -9.05 -1.33 17.48
N THR A 278 -9.83 -2.06 18.28
CA THR A 278 -10.63 -3.20 17.80
C THR A 278 -11.96 -2.81 17.17
N ILE A 279 -12.28 -1.53 17.05
CA ILE A 279 -13.61 -1.03 16.70
C ILE A 279 -14.17 -1.63 15.40
N SER A 280 -13.31 -1.86 14.41
CA SER A 280 -13.69 -2.41 13.10
C SER A 280 -14.04 -3.90 13.14
N LEU A 281 -13.77 -4.59 14.24
CA LEU A 281 -14.17 -5.99 14.52
C LEU A 281 -15.46 -6.09 15.36
N LEU A 282 -16.07 -4.97 15.74
CA LEU A 282 -17.17 -4.93 16.72
C LEU A 282 -18.54 -4.47 16.17
N PRO A 283 -18.94 -4.76 14.91
CA PRO A 283 -20.26 -4.39 14.43
C PRO A 283 -21.35 -5.16 15.19
N LEU A 284 -22.51 -4.54 15.42
CA LEU A 284 -23.63 -5.10 16.20
C LEU A 284 -24.87 -5.45 15.35
N GLY A 285 -24.83 -5.19 14.04
CA GLY A 285 -25.89 -5.62 13.10
C GLY A 285 -27.18 -4.79 13.13
N LEU A 286 -27.19 -3.67 13.85
CA LEU A 286 -28.24 -2.65 13.75
C LEU A 286 -27.72 -1.48 12.92
N TYR A 287 -28.51 -1.07 11.94
CA TYR A 287 -28.17 0.01 11.03
C TYR A 287 -29.28 1.04 10.97
N LEU A 288 -28.92 2.29 10.71
CA LEU A 288 -29.87 3.37 10.47
C LEU A 288 -29.58 4.06 9.14
N ARG A 289 -30.65 4.51 8.47
CA ARG A 289 -30.58 5.39 7.31
C ARG A 289 -30.99 6.79 7.71
N THR A 290 -30.15 7.78 7.47
CA THR A 290 -30.45 9.19 7.73
C THR A 290 -30.58 9.97 6.44
N ASP A 291 -31.47 10.95 6.44
CA ASP A 291 -31.51 12.03 5.45
C ASP A 291 -30.96 13.27 6.15
N ILE A 292 -29.72 13.63 5.77
CA ILE A 292 -28.98 14.77 6.33
C ILE A 292 -28.87 15.91 5.30
N THR A 293 -29.86 16.03 4.43
CA THR A 293 -29.86 17.04 3.38
C THR A 293 -29.87 18.45 3.98
N GLY A 294 -28.93 19.29 3.52
CA GLY A 294 -28.75 20.65 4.02
C GLY A 294 -28.06 20.68 5.38
N ARG A 295 -27.81 21.89 5.89
CA ARG A 295 -26.94 22.08 7.05
C ARG A 295 -27.69 22.43 8.33
N ASP A 296 -28.99 22.21 8.41
CA ASP A 296 -29.76 22.43 9.64
C ASP A 296 -30.06 21.08 10.31
N PRO A 297 -29.38 20.72 11.42
CA PRO A 297 -29.58 19.45 12.11
C PRO A 297 -31.02 19.24 12.60
N SER A 298 -31.82 20.29 12.74
CA SER A 298 -33.23 20.18 13.11
C SER A 298 -34.11 19.61 12.00
N GLN A 299 -33.64 19.66 10.74
CA GLN A 299 -34.33 19.11 9.57
C GLN A 299 -33.90 17.68 9.24
N TRP A 300 -32.77 17.24 9.79
CA TRP A 300 -32.27 15.88 9.62
C TRP A 300 -33.19 14.87 10.31
N LYS A 301 -33.28 13.68 9.73
CA LYS A 301 -34.20 12.65 10.20
C LYS A 301 -33.69 11.24 9.89
N VAL A 302 -34.05 10.32 10.78
CA VAL A 302 -33.93 8.88 10.49
C VAL A 302 -35.07 8.48 9.57
N THR A 303 -34.74 7.86 8.44
CA THR A 303 -35.69 7.45 7.39
C THR A 303 -35.80 5.94 7.25
N GLY A 304 -35.13 5.19 8.12
CA GLY A 304 -35.21 3.74 8.18
C GLY A 304 -34.20 3.13 9.13
N TRP A 305 -34.47 1.88 9.51
CA TRP A 305 -33.63 1.03 10.33
C TRP A 305 -33.51 -0.34 9.67
N VAL A 306 -32.39 -1.03 9.85
CA VAL A 306 -32.20 -2.41 9.42
C VAL A 306 -31.69 -3.24 10.59
N TYR A 307 -32.33 -4.37 10.85
CA TYR A 307 -31.85 -5.37 11.81
C TYR A 307 -32.27 -6.77 11.33
N GLY A 308 -31.30 -7.69 11.25
CA GLY A 308 -31.54 -9.05 10.74
C GLY A 308 -32.06 -9.08 9.31
N ASN A 309 -31.49 -8.25 8.43
CA ASN A 309 -31.86 -8.09 7.02
C ASN A 309 -33.30 -7.63 6.76
N GLU A 310 -34.01 -7.18 7.79
CA GLU A 310 -35.35 -6.61 7.67
C GLU A 310 -35.31 -5.09 7.79
N PHE A 311 -36.00 -4.41 6.88
CA PHE A 311 -36.10 -2.95 6.88
C PHE A 311 -37.33 -2.48 7.67
N TYR A 312 -37.10 -1.57 8.61
CA TYR A 312 -38.14 -0.90 9.39
C TYR A 312 -38.18 0.57 9.02
N LYS A 313 -39.38 1.08 8.76
CA LYS A 313 -39.58 2.46 8.29
C LYS A 313 -39.16 3.50 9.33
N ASP A 314 -39.36 3.20 10.61
CA ASP A 314 -39.12 4.07 11.75
C ASP A 314 -38.79 3.24 13.00
N LEU A 315 -38.39 3.93 14.07
CA LEU A 315 -37.99 3.31 15.33
C LEU A 315 -39.16 2.58 16.02
N ASP A 316 -40.39 3.06 15.86
CA ASP A 316 -41.58 2.41 16.44
C ASP A 316 -41.89 1.08 15.75
N GLY A 317 -41.69 0.99 14.44
CA GLY A 317 -41.75 -0.27 13.70
C GLY A 317 -40.71 -1.28 14.19
N LEU A 318 -39.47 -0.83 14.44
CA LEU A 318 -38.42 -1.67 15.03
C LEU A 318 -38.80 -2.11 16.46
N ARG A 319 -39.26 -1.18 17.32
CA ARG A 319 -39.75 -1.47 18.67
C ARG A 319 -40.84 -2.54 18.67
N ALA A 320 -41.82 -2.40 17.79
CA ALA A 320 -42.91 -3.36 17.65
C ALA A 320 -42.42 -4.75 17.23
N ALA A 321 -41.36 -4.82 16.41
CA ALA A 321 -40.75 -6.08 16.01
C ALA A 321 -39.97 -6.75 17.15
N VAL A 322 -39.13 -5.99 17.86
CA VAL A 322 -38.31 -6.53 18.97
C VAL A 322 -39.14 -6.88 20.21
N ALA A 323 -40.31 -6.26 20.39
CA ALA A 323 -41.23 -6.55 21.50
C ALA A 323 -42.05 -7.86 21.31
N LYS A 324 -41.96 -8.52 20.16
CA LYS A 324 -42.70 -9.78 19.93
C LYS A 324 -42.18 -10.89 20.86
N PRO A 325 -43.05 -11.71 21.46
CA PRO A 325 -42.63 -12.74 22.42
C PRO A 325 -41.66 -13.80 21.86
N ASP A 326 -41.65 -13.99 20.55
CA ASP A 326 -40.80 -14.93 19.82
C ASP A 326 -39.55 -14.28 19.19
N PHE A 327 -39.36 -12.97 19.36
CA PHE A 327 -38.17 -12.27 18.90
C PHE A 327 -36.92 -12.79 19.60
N LYS A 328 -35.85 -13.01 18.84
CA LYS A 328 -34.55 -13.45 19.34
C LYS A 328 -33.47 -12.49 18.84
N PRO A 329 -32.77 -11.78 19.74
CA PRO A 329 -31.63 -10.96 19.36
C PRO A 329 -30.56 -11.79 18.64
N LEU A 330 -30.03 -11.24 17.56
CA LEU A 330 -28.87 -11.72 16.81
C LEU A 330 -27.61 -11.28 17.56
N GLY A 331 -27.13 -12.12 18.50
CA GLY A 331 -25.79 -12.04 19.12
C GLY A 331 -25.19 -10.66 19.41
N MET A 332 -23.86 -10.60 19.53
CA MET A 332 -23.06 -9.38 19.54
C MET A 332 -21.58 -9.71 19.38
N ASN A 333 -20.78 -8.76 18.91
CA ASN A 333 -19.33 -8.82 18.92
C ASN A 333 -18.82 -7.87 20.01
N LEU A 334 -17.97 -8.36 20.91
CA LEU A 334 -17.45 -7.59 22.04
C LEU A 334 -15.93 -7.57 22.02
N ASP A 335 -15.38 -6.46 22.49
CA ASP A 335 -13.94 -6.27 22.66
C ASP A 335 -13.40 -7.26 23.70
N GLN A 336 -12.72 -8.30 23.25
CA GLN A 336 -12.30 -9.46 24.04
C GLN A 336 -10.97 -9.99 23.48
N PRO A 337 -10.25 -10.87 24.21
CA PRO A 337 -8.90 -11.30 23.84
C PRO A 337 -8.72 -11.85 22.41
N TRP A 338 -9.77 -12.38 21.77
CA TRP A 338 -9.73 -12.84 20.38
C TRP A 338 -9.46 -11.70 19.37
N ALA A 339 -9.79 -10.46 19.74
CA ALA A 339 -9.60 -9.26 18.94
C ALA A 339 -8.29 -8.52 19.31
N HIS A 340 -7.49 -9.01 20.26
CA HIS A 340 -6.32 -8.29 20.77
C HIS A 340 -5.02 -8.82 20.16
N THR A 341 -4.06 -7.92 19.90
CA THR A 341 -2.77 -8.26 19.25
C THR A 341 -1.67 -8.74 20.21
N ASN A 342 -1.95 -8.90 21.51
CA ASN A 342 -0.97 -9.49 22.42
C ASN A 342 -0.75 -10.98 22.16
N LYS A 343 0.41 -11.47 22.61
CA LYS A 343 0.72 -12.90 22.65
C LYS A 343 -0.39 -13.68 23.38
N HIS A 344 -0.88 -14.73 22.74
CA HIS A 344 -1.87 -15.67 23.25
C HIS A 344 -1.63 -17.07 22.65
N GLY A 345 -2.32 -18.09 23.18
CA GLY A 345 -2.15 -19.48 22.75
C GLY A 345 -1.05 -20.24 23.50
N ASP A 346 -0.75 -21.45 23.04
CA ASP A 346 0.31 -22.30 23.58
C ASP A 346 1.70 -21.77 23.15
N ASP A 347 2.70 -21.89 24.03
CA ASP A 347 4.07 -21.54 23.68
C ASP A 347 4.60 -22.41 22.53
N LEU A 348 5.25 -21.76 21.56
CA LEU A 348 5.86 -22.44 20.43
C LEU A 348 7.21 -23.07 20.86
N PRO A 349 7.53 -24.28 20.41
CA PRO A 349 8.82 -24.90 20.73
C PRO A 349 10.01 -24.06 20.27
N LEU A 350 10.94 -23.77 21.19
CA LEU A 350 12.19 -23.01 20.96
C LEU A 350 12.00 -21.52 20.61
N ASP A 351 10.80 -20.97 20.78
CA ASP A 351 10.51 -19.56 20.45
C ASP A 351 11.02 -18.57 21.52
N ASP A 352 11.54 -19.09 22.63
CA ASP A 352 12.30 -18.33 23.64
C ASP A 352 13.77 -18.11 23.25
N GLU A 353 14.25 -18.74 22.18
CA GLU A 353 15.58 -18.54 21.62
C GLU A 353 15.61 -17.37 20.61
N ALA A 354 16.77 -16.73 20.47
CA ALA A 354 16.92 -15.63 19.52
C ALA A 354 16.78 -16.13 18.06
N PRO A 355 15.92 -15.50 17.22
CA PRO A 355 15.78 -15.89 15.83
C PRO A 355 17.01 -15.46 15.00
N PRO A 356 17.18 -16.00 13.77
CA PRO A 356 18.18 -15.50 12.84
C PRO A 356 17.98 -13.99 12.58
N ALA A 357 19.07 -13.23 12.62
CA ALA A 357 19.03 -11.79 12.38
C ALA A 357 20.04 -11.39 11.31
N ASN A 358 19.63 -10.44 10.46
CA ASN A 358 20.52 -9.84 9.48
C ASN A 358 21.44 -8.82 10.17
N VAL A 359 22.71 -8.80 9.78
CA VAL A 359 23.72 -7.89 10.32
C VAL A 359 24.44 -7.16 9.19
N GLN A 360 24.77 -5.88 9.40
CA GLN A 360 25.64 -5.14 8.51
C GLN A 360 27.07 -5.18 9.03
N SER A 361 27.89 -6.02 8.41
CA SER A 361 29.26 -6.31 8.87
C SER A 361 30.29 -5.25 8.45
N GLY A 362 29.89 -3.99 8.26
CA GLY A 362 30.77 -2.92 7.80
C GLY A 362 30.03 -1.61 7.48
N LYS A 363 30.66 -0.77 6.66
CA LYS A 363 30.03 0.45 6.14
C LYS A 363 28.82 0.11 5.29
N SER A 364 27.80 0.96 5.35
CA SER A 364 26.69 0.89 4.40
C SER A 364 27.24 1.03 2.98
N ARG A 365 26.66 0.28 2.02
CA ARG A 365 27.09 0.27 0.61
C ARG A 365 26.15 1.07 -0.30
N PHE A 366 25.31 1.90 0.30
CA PHE A 366 24.59 2.98 -0.37
C PHE A 366 24.98 4.30 0.28
N ALA A 367 24.70 5.42 -0.38
CA ALA A 367 24.97 6.75 0.14
C ALA A 367 23.71 7.62 0.06
N VAL A 368 23.53 8.50 1.04
CA VAL A 368 22.36 9.40 1.16
C VAL A 368 22.83 10.84 1.31
N ASP A 369 22.22 11.73 0.55
CA ASP A 369 22.27 13.18 0.75
C ASP A 369 20.95 13.56 1.42
N GLU A 370 20.98 13.80 2.73
CA GLU A 370 19.78 14.04 3.54
C GLU A 370 19.12 15.38 3.20
N ASP A 371 19.93 16.41 2.93
CA ASP A 371 19.46 17.77 2.66
C ASP A 371 18.67 17.83 1.34
N GLU A 372 19.11 17.05 0.34
CA GLU A 372 18.45 16.96 -0.97
C GLU A 372 17.59 15.70 -1.11
N SER A 373 17.52 14.84 -0.09
CA SER A 373 16.80 13.56 -0.14
C SER A 373 17.16 12.72 -1.37
N TYR A 374 18.46 12.56 -1.63
CA TYR A 374 19.00 11.87 -2.80
C TYR A 374 19.78 10.61 -2.39
N VAL A 375 19.50 9.50 -3.08
CA VAL A 375 20.04 8.19 -2.75
C VAL A 375 20.87 7.67 -3.91
N THR A 376 22.00 7.02 -3.60
CA THR A 376 22.78 6.24 -4.57
C THR A 376 23.05 4.86 -4.02
N TRP A 377 22.83 3.83 -4.84
CA TRP A 377 23.16 2.45 -4.52
C TRP A 377 23.68 1.75 -5.76
N MET A 378 24.93 1.28 -5.71
CA MET A 378 25.59 0.65 -6.85
C MET A 378 25.46 1.54 -8.11
N ASP A 379 24.75 1.07 -9.13
CA ASP A 379 24.52 1.80 -10.38
C ASP A 379 23.22 2.61 -10.40
N PHE A 380 22.43 2.58 -9.32
CA PHE A 380 21.20 3.34 -9.17
C PHE A 380 21.41 4.68 -8.48
N SER A 381 20.62 5.66 -8.90
CA SER A 381 20.42 6.91 -8.17
C SER A 381 19.02 7.47 -8.38
N PHE A 382 18.48 8.15 -7.37
CA PHE A 382 17.16 8.77 -7.44
C PHE A 382 16.97 9.79 -6.31
N TYR A 383 16.00 10.68 -6.49
CA TYR A 383 15.49 11.56 -5.44
C TYR A 383 14.24 10.95 -4.81
N THR A 384 14.03 11.18 -3.52
CA THR A 384 12.78 10.88 -2.84
C THR A 384 11.98 12.16 -2.61
N SER A 385 10.67 12.07 -2.76
CA SER A 385 9.73 13.13 -2.42
C SER A 385 8.55 12.57 -1.63
N ILE A 386 7.99 13.41 -0.75
CA ILE A 386 6.84 13.05 0.06
C ILE A 386 5.80 14.18 -0.04
N THR A 387 4.62 13.80 -0.53
CA THR A 387 3.43 14.67 -0.58
C THR A 387 2.39 14.22 0.43
N ARG A 388 1.49 15.15 0.79
CA ARG A 388 0.37 14.85 1.69
C ARG A 388 -0.52 13.79 1.07
N ASP A 389 -0.85 13.95 -0.20
CA ASP A 389 -1.84 13.10 -0.86
C ASP A 389 -1.29 11.72 -1.17
N ASN A 390 -0.05 11.60 -1.67
CA ASN A 390 0.45 10.38 -2.30
C ASN A 390 1.62 9.69 -1.57
N GLY A 391 2.13 10.26 -0.48
CA GLY A 391 3.22 9.65 0.28
C GLY A 391 4.53 9.61 -0.52
N LEU A 392 5.25 8.48 -0.47
CA LEU A 392 6.61 8.34 -1.01
C LEU A 392 6.62 8.17 -2.53
N ARG A 393 7.33 9.08 -3.21
CA ARG A 393 7.62 9.02 -4.65
C ARG A 393 9.12 9.09 -4.92
N LEU A 394 9.52 8.53 -6.06
CA LEU A 394 10.88 8.55 -6.56
C LEU A 394 10.94 9.36 -7.86
N TYR A 395 11.94 10.24 -7.97
CA TYR A 395 12.17 11.08 -9.14
C TYR A 395 13.57 10.90 -9.73
N ASP A 396 13.68 11.08 -11.04
CA ASP A 396 14.92 10.97 -11.83
C ASP A 396 15.67 9.66 -11.53
N VAL A 397 14.93 8.55 -11.55
CA VAL A 397 15.50 7.22 -11.31
C VAL A 397 16.41 6.87 -12.47
N LYS A 398 17.69 6.73 -12.15
CA LYS A 398 18.76 6.42 -13.09
C LYS A 398 19.35 5.06 -12.81
N TYR A 399 19.72 4.35 -13.86
CA TYR A 399 20.55 3.15 -13.81
C TYR A 399 21.75 3.31 -14.74
N LYS A 400 22.96 3.07 -14.23
CA LYS A 400 24.24 3.30 -14.92
C LYS A 400 24.35 4.72 -15.50
N GLY A 401 23.88 5.70 -14.73
CA GLY A 401 23.93 7.12 -15.08
C GLY A 401 22.94 7.57 -16.16
N LYS A 402 22.06 6.68 -16.64
CA LYS A 402 21.00 7.01 -17.59
C LYS A 402 19.65 6.94 -16.90
N ARG A 403 18.77 7.92 -17.15
CA ARG A 403 17.40 7.88 -16.63
C ARG A 403 16.65 6.71 -17.26
N ILE A 404 15.83 6.07 -16.44
CA ILE A 404 14.89 5.01 -16.86
C ILE A 404 13.46 5.36 -16.46
N LEU A 405 13.27 6.10 -15.36
CA LEU A 405 11.99 6.66 -14.96
C LEU A 405 12.18 8.12 -14.56
N TYR A 406 11.33 9.02 -15.06
CA TYR A 406 11.24 10.39 -14.56
C TYR A 406 10.57 10.40 -13.18
N GLU A 407 9.49 9.64 -13.02
CA GLU A 407 8.67 9.56 -11.82
C GLU A 407 8.18 8.13 -11.58
N LEU A 408 8.21 7.67 -10.33
CA LEU A 408 7.62 6.42 -9.88
C LEU A 408 6.97 6.62 -8.51
N GLY A 409 5.68 6.35 -8.36
CA GLY A 409 4.98 6.66 -7.12
C GLY A 409 3.56 6.11 -7.03
N LEU A 410 3.08 5.99 -5.79
CA LEU A 410 1.69 5.67 -5.45
C LEU A 410 0.78 6.83 -5.86
N ASP A 411 -0.35 6.55 -6.49
CA ASP A 411 -1.42 7.53 -6.71
C ASP A 411 -2.55 7.36 -5.68
N GLU A 412 -3.01 6.13 -5.44
CA GLU A 412 -4.17 5.85 -4.57
C GLU A 412 -4.20 4.41 -4.07
N ALA A 413 -4.86 4.19 -2.93
CA ALA A 413 -5.34 2.87 -2.53
C ALA A 413 -6.87 2.90 -2.34
N ILE A 414 -7.53 1.96 -3.01
CA ILE A 414 -8.96 1.71 -2.92
C ILE A 414 -9.20 0.45 -2.10
N ALA A 415 -10.13 0.52 -1.15
CA ALA A 415 -10.73 -0.64 -0.51
C ALA A 415 -12.24 -0.63 -0.77
N HIS A 416 -12.68 -1.42 -1.76
CA HIS A 416 -14.07 -1.49 -2.21
C HIS A 416 -14.77 -2.71 -1.61
N TYR A 417 -15.83 -2.48 -0.83
CA TYR A 417 -16.51 -3.53 -0.07
C TYR A 417 -17.81 -4.01 -0.73
N ALA A 418 -18.24 -5.20 -0.34
CA ALA A 418 -19.56 -5.74 -0.66
C ALA A 418 -20.17 -6.41 0.58
N GLY A 419 -21.50 -6.35 0.72
CA GLY A 419 -22.20 -6.93 1.86
C GLY A 419 -23.70 -7.08 1.62
N ILE A 420 -24.38 -7.87 2.45
CA ILE A 420 -25.84 -7.87 2.52
C ILE A 420 -26.36 -6.64 3.28
N ASP A 421 -25.53 -6.13 4.19
CA ASP A 421 -25.87 -4.97 5.01
C ASP A 421 -25.63 -3.65 4.26
N PRO A 422 -26.38 -2.59 4.60
CA PRO A 422 -26.36 -1.35 3.83
C PRO A 422 -25.10 -0.50 4.06
N VAL A 423 -24.29 -0.82 5.07
CA VAL A 423 -23.03 -0.11 5.33
C VAL A 423 -21.93 -0.72 4.49
N GLN A 424 -21.65 -2.01 4.66
CA GLN A 424 -20.57 -2.71 3.93
C GLN A 424 -20.82 -2.74 2.42
N SER A 425 -22.09 -2.83 1.97
CA SER A 425 -22.41 -2.72 0.53
C SER A 425 -22.23 -1.32 -0.06
N GLY A 426 -22.20 -0.28 0.79
CA GLY A 426 -22.11 1.12 0.38
C GLY A 426 -20.73 1.74 0.59
N ILE A 427 -19.75 1.00 1.11
CA ILE A 427 -18.43 1.52 1.45
C ILE A 427 -17.44 1.35 0.30
N CYS A 428 -16.71 2.44 0.02
CA CYS A 428 -15.48 2.41 -0.74
C CYS A 428 -14.51 3.46 -0.19
N TYR A 429 -13.36 3.03 0.29
CA TYR A 429 -12.34 3.95 0.78
C TYR A 429 -11.47 4.47 -0.37
N PHE A 430 -11.20 5.78 -0.32
CA PHE A 430 -10.20 6.48 -1.13
C PHE A 430 -9.17 7.02 -0.14
N ASP A 431 -8.08 6.31 0.03
CA ASP A 431 -7.14 6.52 1.15
C ASP A 431 -6.35 7.84 1.00
N SER A 432 -6.17 8.34 -0.23
CA SER A 432 -5.59 9.65 -0.52
C SER A 432 -6.42 10.82 0.06
N MET A 433 -7.73 10.62 0.32
CA MET A 433 -8.59 11.64 0.94
C MET A 433 -8.14 11.96 2.36
N SER A 434 -7.68 10.97 3.13
CA SER A 434 -7.03 11.18 4.43
C SER A 434 -5.58 11.64 4.27
N GLY A 435 -4.93 11.15 3.21
CA GLY A 435 -3.59 11.51 2.77
C GLY A 435 -2.56 10.47 3.25
N PHE A 436 -1.76 9.95 2.31
CA PHE A 436 -0.69 9.01 2.62
C PHE A 436 0.46 9.64 3.41
N GLY A 437 0.83 10.89 3.14
CA GLY A 437 1.87 11.60 3.91
C GLY A 437 1.57 11.65 5.41
N PRO A 438 0.40 12.15 5.84
CA PRO A 438 -0.04 12.12 7.24
C PRO A 438 -0.13 10.74 7.86
N ALA A 439 -0.43 9.72 7.05
CA ALA A 439 -0.57 8.34 7.49
C ALA A 439 0.76 7.59 7.64
N MET A 440 1.89 8.18 7.22
CA MET A 440 3.20 7.60 7.48
C MET A 440 3.45 7.51 8.98
N ILE A 441 3.86 6.34 9.47
CA ILE A 441 4.16 6.10 10.88
C ILE A 441 5.67 6.03 11.14
N SER A 442 6.06 6.29 12.39
CA SER A 442 7.42 5.99 12.85
C SER A 442 7.64 4.47 12.80
N LEU A 443 8.73 4.02 12.16
CA LEU A 443 8.98 2.59 11.99
C LEU A 443 9.67 1.99 13.23
N VAL A 444 9.23 0.80 13.65
CA VAL A 444 9.79 0.06 14.77
C VAL A 444 11.08 -0.63 14.33
N LYS A 445 12.22 -0.07 14.77
CA LYS A 445 13.55 -0.55 14.41
C LYS A 445 13.74 -2.02 14.78
N GLY A 446 14.23 -2.83 13.83
CA GLY A 446 14.43 -4.28 14.02
C GLY A 446 13.20 -5.13 13.73
N TYR A 447 12.02 -4.53 13.58
CA TYR A 447 10.76 -5.21 13.26
C TYR A 447 10.31 -4.85 11.84
N ASP A 448 9.97 -3.58 11.60
CA ASP A 448 9.48 -3.10 10.30
C ASP A 448 10.59 -3.10 9.23
N CYS A 449 11.82 -2.81 9.68
CA CYS A 449 13.04 -2.87 8.89
C CYS A 449 14.19 -3.47 9.71
N PRO A 450 15.23 -4.02 9.07
CA PRO A 450 16.41 -4.50 9.77
C PRO A 450 16.98 -3.44 10.74
N ALA A 451 17.50 -3.87 11.88
CA ALA A 451 17.93 -2.94 12.93
C ALA A 451 19.06 -1.98 12.49
N TYR A 452 19.88 -2.38 11.51
CA TYR A 452 20.97 -1.56 10.95
C TYR A 452 20.52 -0.57 9.87
N SER A 453 19.23 -0.50 9.53
CA SER A 453 18.72 0.36 8.47
C SER A 453 19.05 1.83 8.74
N HIS A 454 19.23 2.59 7.66
CA HIS A 454 19.24 4.04 7.73
C HIS A 454 17.79 4.52 7.79
N TYR A 455 17.48 5.45 8.69
CA TYR A 455 16.13 5.98 8.88
C TYR A 455 16.13 7.49 8.65
N SER A 456 15.16 7.98 7.88
CA SER A 456 14.95 9.40 7.63
C SER A 456 13.61 9.84 8.25
N ASN A 457 13.59 11.06 8.75
CA ASN A 457 12.37 11.68 9.25
C ASN A 457 11.52 12.17 8.08
N VAL A 458 10.21 12.16 8.26
CA VAL A 458 9.26 12.69 7.29
C VAL A 458 8.54 13.87 7.91
N THR A 459 8.39 14.96 7.16
CA THR A 459 7.68 16.15 7.61
C THR A 459 6.63 16.54 6.59
N GLN A 460 5.38 16.68 7.04
CA GLN A 460 4.24 16.99 6.19
C GLN A 460 3.35 18.05 6.88
N THR A 461 2.61 18.85 6.11
CA THR A 461 1.71 19.86 6.66
C THR A 461 0.27 19.54 6.30
N THR A 462 -0.59 19.43 7.31
CA THR A 462 -2.03 19.26 7.15
C THR A 462 -2.73 20.44 7.83
N GLY A 463 -3.62 21.12 7.10
CA GLY A 463 -4.17 22.40 7.49
C GLY A 463 -3.08 23.42 7.82
N GLU A 464 -3.06 23.88 9.07
CA GLU A 464 -2.09 24.87 9.57
C GLU A 464 -1.01 24.24 10.47
N THR A 465 -0.97 22.91 10.57
CA THR A 465 -0.06 22.17 11.46
C THR A 465 0.91 21.33 10.65
N THR A 466 2.20 21.47 10.95
CA THR A 466 3.23 20.59 10.42
C THR A 466 3.45 19.43 11.40
N PHE A 467 3.46 18.22 10.87
CA PHE A 467 3.74 16.98 11.57
C PHE A 467 5.09 16.44 11.11
N THR A 468 5.93 16.03 12.05
CA THR A 468 7.19 15.35 11.78
C THR A 468 7.15 13.97 12.43
N GLN A 469 7.16 12.94 11.59
CA GLN A 469 7.30 11.55 12.01
C GLN A 469 8.77 11.15 11.96
N LYS A 470 9.29 10.72 13.10
CA LYS A 470 10.68 10.27 13.20
C LYS A 470 10.81 8.88 12.62
N ASP A 471 11.94 8.61 11.98
CA ASP A 471 12.26 7.27 11.47
C ASP A 471 11.14 6.66 10.57
N ALA A 472 10.41 7.48 9.82
CA ALA A 472 9.23 7.06 9.06
C ALA A 472 9.55 6.46 7.68
N LEU A 473 10.79 6.62 7.23
CA LEU A 473 11.32 6.05 6.00
C LEU A 473 12.58 5.26 6.37
N CYS A 474 12.67 4.00 5.94
CA CYS A 474 13.89 3.20 6.16
C CYS A 474 14.53 2.79 4.83
N MET A 475 15.86 2.70 4.84
CA MET A 475 16.70 2.33 3.70
C MET A 475 17.70 1.26 4.11
N PHE A 476 17.75 0.14 3.39
CA PHE A 476 18.62 -0.99 3.75
C PHE A 476 18.95 -1.91 2.59
N GLU A 477 20.14 -2.51 2.64
CA GLU A 477 20.46 -3.68 1.82
C GLU A 477 20.01 -4.97 2.50
N ILE A 478 19.62 -5.97 1.71
CA ILE A 478 19.32 -7.32 2.20
C ILE A 478 19.83 -8.39 1.21
N ASP A 479 20.37 -9.50 1.75
CA ASP A 479 20.61 -10.71 0.95
C ASP A 479 19.28 -11.47 0.83
N LYS A 480 18.78 -11.65 -0.39
CA LYS A 480 17.44 -12.20 -0.65
C LYS A 480 17.30 -13.68 -0.29
N GLY A 481 18.38 -14.34 0.14
CA GLY A 481 18.37 -15.74 0.58
C GLY A 481 18.40 -16.76 -0.57
N PHE A 482 18.48 -16.29 -1.81
CA PHE A 482 18.75 -17.10 -3.01
C PHE A 482 19.74 -16.37 -3.92
N PRO A 483 20.58 -17.05 -4.72
CA PRO A 483 21.54 -16.39 -5.60
C PRO A 483 20.85 -15.76 -6.81
N ILE A 484 21.36 -14.63 -7.29
CA ILE A 484 20.79 -13.94 -8.48
C ILE A 484 21.05 -14.77 -9.74
N GLN A 485 22.19 -15.46 -9.78
CA GLN A 485 22.50 -16.47 -10.79
C GLN A 485 23.47 -17.52 -10.22
N ARG A 486 23.44 -18.72 -10.82
CA ARG A 486 24.42 -19.77 -10.58
C ARG A 486 24.53 -20.72 -11.76
N HIS A 487 25.71 -21.32 -11.95
CA HIS A 487 25.89 -22.42 -12.90
C HIS A 487 26.94 -23.43 -12.41
N SER A 488 26.78 -24.69 -12.78
CA SER A 488 27.74 -25.76 -12.48
C SER A 488 27.96 -26.61 -13.73
N TRP A 489 29.22 -26.74 -14.16
CA TRP A 489 29.59 -27.58 -15.30
C TRP A 489 30.98 -28.20 -15.09
N ALA A 490 31.15 -29.45 -15.55
CA ALA A 490 32.37 -30.27 -15.53
C ALA A 490 33.59 -29.64 -14.82
N GLY A 491 33.66 -29.79 -13.49
CA GLY A 491 34.80 -29.35 -12.68
C GLY A 491 34.81 -27.86 -12.31
N HIS A 492 33.71 -27.12 -12.46
CA HIS A 492 33.58 -25.80 -11.85
C HIS A 492 32.14 -25.40 -11.51
N THR A 493 31.99 -24.40 -10.65
CA THR A 493 30.71 -23.81 -10.24
C THR A 493 30.87 -22.31 -10.03
N THR A 494 29.95 -21.52 -10.58
CA THR A 494 29.83 -20.07 -10.37
C THR A 494 28.54 -19.75 -9.62
N VAL A 495 28.60 -18.81 -8.69
CA VAL A 495 27.44 -18.32 -7.93
C VAL A 495 27.62 -16.83 -7.64
N THR A 496 26.57 -16.04 -7.82
CA THR A 496 26.52 -14.62 -7.41
C THR A 496 25.43 -14.42 -6.37
N LYS A 497 25.75 -13.72 -5.27
CA LYS A 497 24.76 -13.35 -4.24
C LYS A 497 23.70 -12.42 -4.80
N ASN A 498 22.45 -12.56 -4.34
CA ASN A 498 21.39 -11.63 -4.65
C ASN A 498 21.25 -10.60 -3.52
N ILE A 499 21.92 -9.46 -3.68
CA ILE A 499 21.77 -8.35 -2.74
C ILE A 499 20.87 -7.30 -3.36
N ALA A 500 19.80 -6.96 -2.66
CA ALA A 500 18.86 -5.91 -3.05
C ALA A 500 18.98 -4.72 -2.11
N PHE A 501 18.73 -3.52 -2.63
CA PHE A 501 18.54 -2.32 -1.82
C PHE A 501 17.05 -1.99 -1.73
N ASN A 502 16.59 -1.58 -0.55
CA ASN A 502 15.17 -1.35 -0.26
C ASN A 502 15.01 0.06 0.31
N ILE A 503 13.95 0.73 -0.11
CA ILE A 503 13.39 1.90 0.56
C ILE A 503 11.93 1.60 0.91
N ARG A 504 11.56 1.79 2.17
CA ARG A 504 10.26 1.36 2.70
C ARG A 504 9.59 2.42 3.56
N ALA A 505 8.28 2.51 3.40
CA ALA A 505 7.34 3.26 4.23
C ALA A 505 6.18 2.35 4.66
N ILE A 506 5.58 2.66 5.81
CA ILE A 506 4.31 2.07 6.26
C ILE A 506 3.30 3.20 6.42
N TYR A 507 2.10 2.98 5.87
CA TYR A 507 0.97 3.89 5.96
C TYR A 507 -0.14 3.23 6.78
N THR A 508 -0.48 3.80 7.94
CA THR A 508 -1.58 3.30 8.76
C THR A 508 -2.79 4.22 8.57
N ILE A 509 -3.80 3.74 7.85
CA ILE A 509 -5.01 4.50 7.48
C ILE A 509 -6.22 3.78 8.03
N GLY A 510 -6.88 4.42 9.00
CA GLY A 510 -7.96 3.78 9.74
C GLY A 510 -7.47 2.47 10.37
N ASN A 511 -8.05 1.37 9.94
CA ASN A 511 -7.78 0.02 10.45
C ASN A 511 -6.63 -0.71 9.73
N TYR A 512 -6.18 -0.26 8.56
CA TYR A 512 -5.17 -0.95 7.74
C TYR A 512 -3.76 -0.39 7.91
N ASP A 513 -2.78 -1.29 7.84
CA ASP A 513 -1.37 -0.99 7.68
C ASP A 513 -0.89 -1.41 6.29
N TYR A 514 -0.53 -0.45 5.44
CA TYR A 514 0.06 -0.71 4.12
C TYR A 514 1.57 -0.55 4.17
N MET A 515 2.30 -1.65 4.02
CA MET A 515 3.75 -1.63 3.86
C MET A 515 4.10 -1.56 2.38
N MET A 516 4.76 -0.49 1.96
CA MET A 516 5.21 -0.28 0.58
C MET A 516 6.73 -0.25 0.51
N THR A 517 7.31 -1.08 -0.36
CA THR A 517 8.75 -1.19 -0.55
C THR A 517 9.11 -1.05 -2.03
N TYR A 518 10.01 -0.12 -2.34
CA TYR A 518 10.70 -0.08 -3.63
C TYR A 518 12.06 -0.80 -3.48
N GLN A 519 12.25 -1.89 -4.23
CA GLN A 519 13.45 -2.73 -4.18
C GLN A 519 14.25 -2.59 -5.47
N PHE A 520 15.57 -2.47 -5.36
CA PHE A 520 16.50 -2.31 -6.47
C PHE A 520 17.48 -3.48 -6.51
N HIS A 521 17.67 -4.06 -7.70
CA HIS A 521 18.44 -5.29 -7.89
C HIS A 521 19.70 -5.06 -8.75
N LEU A 522 20.73 -5.90 -8.55
CA LEU A 522 22.04 -5.75 -9.22
C LEU A 522 21.96 -5.92 -10.75
N ASP A 523 20.94 -6.59 -11.25
CA ASP A 523 20.65 -6.77 -12.67
C ASP A 523 20.01 -5.52 -13.33
N GLY A 524 19.69 -4.49 -12.55
CA GLY A 524 19.04 -3.27 -13.01
C GLY A 524 17.51 -3.29 -12.90
N SER A 525 16.94 -4.32 -12.26
CA SER A 525 15.50 -4.42 -12.03
C SER A 525 15.04 -3.61 -10.80
N ILE A 526 13.80 -3.14 -10.83
CA ILE A 526 13.09 -2.48 -9.73
C ILE A 526 11.82 -3.30 -9.43
N GLU A 527 11.58 -3.62 -8.17
CA GLU A 527 10.36 -4.30 -7.71
C GLU A 527 9.59 -3.37 -6.77
N ILE A 528 8.29 -3.22 -7.01
CA ILE A 528 7.35 -2.49 -6.15
C ILE A 528 6.53 -3.53 -5.39
N ASP A 529 6.74 -3.66 -4.09
CA ASP A 529 6.10 -4.63 -3.18
C ASP A 529 5.14 -3.90 -2.26
N VAL A 530 3.86 -4.31 -2.28
CA VAL A 530 2.79 -3.80 -1.41
C VAL A 530 2.25 -4.96 -0.59
N ARG A 531 2.14 -4.73 0.72
CA ARG A 531 1.54 -5.68 1.67
C ARG A 531 0.55 -4.98 2.56
N ALA A 532 -0.52 -5.69 2.92
CA ALA A 532 -1.53 -5.20 3.87
C ALA A 532 -1.51 -6.03 5.16
N SER A 533 -1.71 -5.35 6.29
CA SER A 533 -1.88 -5.91 7.63
C SER A 533 -2.89 -5.01 8.37
N GLY A 534 -2.99 -5.17 9.68
CA GLY A 534 -3.91 -4.42 10.53
C GLY A 534 -5.26 -5.12 10.64
N TYR A 535 -6.21 -4.43 11.26
CA TYR A 535 -7.55 -4.94 11.47
C TYR A 535 -8.32 -4.90 10.14
N ILE A 536 -9.20 -5.88 9.92
CA ILE A 536 -10.17 -5.82 8.82
C ILE A 536 -11.35 -4.90 9.17
N SER A 537 -12.03 -4.34 8.16
CA SER A 537 -13.37 -3.75 8.36
C SER A 537 -14.41 -4.85 8.26
N SER A 538 -14.83 -5.39 9.40
CA SER A 538 -15.73 -6.54 9.45
C SER A 538 -17.20 -6.18 9.24
N ALA A 539 -18.01 -7.20 8.91
CA ALA A 539 -19.46 -7.10 8.83
C ALA A 539 -20.11 -7.88 9.99
N PHE A 540 -21.36 -7.55 10.32
CA PHE A 540 -22.15 -8.40 11.21
C PHE A 540 -22.62 -9.65 10.45
N TYR A 541 -22.56 -10.84 11.05
CA TYR A 541 -22.75 -12.09 10.29
C TYR A 541 -24.15 -12.31 9.71
N ALA A 542 -25.22 -11.71 10.27
CA ALA A 542 -26.65 -11.92 9.92
C ALA A 542 -26.94 -12.42 8.48
N GLU A 543 -26.78 -13.73 8.23
CA GLU A 543 -26.95 -14.36 6.91
C GLU A 543 -26.15 -13.67 5.77
N ASN A 544 -24.91 -13.27 6.05
CA ASN A 544 -23.99 -12.62 5.11
C ASN A 544 -23.09 -13.63 4.36
N GLU A 545 -23.55 -14.87 4.13
CA GLU A 545 -22.70 -15.96 3.60
C GLU A 545 -22.17 -15.71 2.19
N ASP A 546 -22.93 -15.01 1.35
CA ASP A 546 -22.54 -14.71 -0.04
C ASP A 546 -21.45 -13.61 -0.11
N TYR A 547 -21.21 -12.89 0.99
CA TYR A 547 -20.30 -11.74 1.06
C TYR A 547 -19.20 -11.90 2.12
N GLY A 548 -19.07 -13.06 2.76
CA GLY A 548 -18.02 -13.28 3.75
C GLY A 548 -18.19 -14.57 4.53
N PHE A 549 -17.09 -15.03 5.14
CA PHE A 549 -17.14 -16.15 6.07
C PHE A 549 -17.58 -15.69 7.45
N LYS A 550 -18.30 -16.57 8.18
CA LYS A 550 -18.45 -16.44 9.63
C LYS A 550 -17.11 -16.75 10.31
N ILE A 551 -16.45 -15.74 10.85
CA ILE A 551 -15.10 -15.89 11.43
C ILE A 551 -15.06 -15.72 12.95
N HIS A 552 -16.17 -15.30 13.56
CA HIS A 552 -16.39 -15.34 15.01
C HIS A 552 -17.91 -15.48 15.31
N ASP A 553 -18.30 -15.56 16.58
CA ASP A 553 -19.67 -15.84 17.05
C ASP A 553 -20.78 -15.08 16.31
N SER A 554 -20.57 -13.79 16.04
CA SER A 554 -21.50 -12.93 15.29
C SER A 554 -20.79 -12.08 14.22
N LEU A 555 -19.58 -12.49 13.80
CA LEU A 555 -18.71 -11.70 12.93
C LEU A 555 -18.59 -12.32 11.54
N SER A 556 -18.75 -11.51 10.51
CA SER A 556 -18.41 -11.81 9.13
C SER A 556 -17.13 -11.07 8.73
N GLY A 557 -16.27 -11.74 7.96
CA GLY A 557 -15.02 -11.15 7.47
C GLY A 557 -15.19 -9.97 6.51
N SER A 558 -16.32 -9.87 5.80
CA SER A 558 -16.59 -8.87 4.75
C SER A 558 -15.67 -8.94 3.52
N LEU A 559 -16.22 -9.30 2.37
CA LEU A 559 -15.51 -9.35 1.09
C LEU A 559 -15.18 -7.95 0.59
N HIS A 560 -13.92 -7.73 0.20
CA HIS A 560 -13.49 -6.49 -0.41
C HIS A 560 -12.30 -6.67 -1.35
N ASP A 561 -12.16 -5.72 -2.27
CA ASP A 561 -10.99 -5.61 -3.14
C ASP A 561 -10.08 -4.48 -2.67
N HIS A 562 -8.79 -4.78 -2.52
CA HIS A 562 -7.74 -3.78 -2.49
C HIS A 562 -7.25 -3.51 -3.91
N VAL A 563 -7.25 -2.24 -4.35
CA VAL A 563 -6.65 -1.81 -5.62
C VAL A 563 -5.78 -0.58 -5.39
N ILE A 564 -4.47 -0.74 -5.58
CA ILE A 564 -3.45 0.27 -5.31
C ILE A 564 -2.84 0.69 -6.64
N THR A 565 -3.08 1.95 -7.01
CA THR A 565 -2.67 2.52 -8.30
C THR A 565 -1.32 3.19 -8.19
N PHE A 566 -0.43 2.92 -9.15
CA PHE A 566 0.88 3.55 -9.25
C PHE A 566 1.08 4.20 -10.62
N LYS A 567 1.84 5.30 -10.62
CA LYS A 567 2.37 5.95 -11.81
C LYS A 567 3.83 5.53 -12.03
N ALA A 568 4.19 5.18 -13.26
CA ALA A 568 5.55 4.94 -13.73
C ALA A 568 5.76 5.68 -15.06
N ASP A 569 6.42 6.84 -14.98
CA ASP A 569 6.75 7.70 -16.12
C ASP A 569 8.13 7.30 -16.68
N PHE A 570 8.16 6.66 -17.85
CA PHE A 570 9.36 6.05 -18.43
C PHE A 570 10.07 7.00 -19.40
N ASP A 571 11.38 7.15 -19.21
CA ASP A 571 12.27 7.92 -20.10
C ASP A 571 13.41 7.02 -20.62
N ILE A 572 13.07 5.96 -21.37
CA ILE A 572 14.08 5.00 -21.85
C ILE A 572 14.97 5.64 -22.92
N LEU A 573 16.20 5.97 -22.52
CA LEU A 573 17.17 6.64 -23.38
C LEU A 573 16.62 7.97 -23.96
N GLY A 574 15.83 8.68 -23.16
CA GLY A 574 15.08 9.86 -23.56
C GLY A 574 13.57 9.61 -23.53
N GLU A 575 12.81 10.68 -23.73
CA GLU A 575 11.37 10.73 -23.53
C GLU A 575 10.60 9.98 -24.64
N LYS A 576 11.15 9.88 -25.86
CA LYS A 576 10.44 9.25 -27.00
C LYS A 576 10.48 7.72 -26.94
N ASN A 577 9.39 7.09 -26.51
CA ASN A 577 9.27 5.66 -26.29
C ASN A 577 8.03 5.07 -26.97
N SER A 578 7.92 3.74 -26.99
CA SER A 578 6.78 3.00 -27.52
C SER A 578 6.47 1.80 -26.64
N LEU A 579 5.19 1.44 -26.50
CA LEU A 579 4.79 0.25 -25.74
C LEU A 579 4.82 -1.00 -26.64
N GLN A 580 5.86 -1.82 -26.50
CA GLN A 580 6.00 -3.08 -27.21
C GLN A 580 5.16 -4.17 -26.53
N LYS A 581 4.42 -4.92 -27.35
CA LYS A 581 3.68 -6.13 -26.97
C LYS A 581 4.29 -7.35 -27.65
N ILE A 582 4.52 -8.41 -26.89
CA ILE A 582 5.02 -9.69 -27.43
C ILE A 582 4.11 -10.82 -26.96
N ASP A 583 3.28 -11.34 -27.86
CA ASP A 583 2.45 -12.52 -27.58
C ASP A 583 3.24 -13.82 -27.82
N ILE A 584 3.14 -14.78 -26.91
CA ILE A 584 3.63 -16.14 -27.08
C ILE A 584 2.45 -17.04 -27.46
N LYS A 585 2.33 -17.39 -28.74
CA LYS A 585 1.18 -18.13 -29.27
C LYS A 585 1.56 -19.55 -29.70
N PRO A 586 0.70 -20.57 -29.45
CA PRO A 586 0.87 -21.87 -30.07
C PRO A 586 0.75 -21.74 -31.60
N SER A 587 1.53 -22.53 -32.33
CA SER A 587 1.46 -22.58 -33.79
C SER A 587 1.71 -24.00 -34.31
N THR A 588 1.25 -24.28 -35.53
CA THR A 588 1.58 -25.52 -36.25
C THR A 588 2.38 -25.15 -37.49
N GLU A 589 3.65 -25.56 -37.52
CA GLU A 589 4.60 -25.11 -38.53
C GLU A 589 5.15 -26.28 -39.34
N LYS A 590 5.30 -26.06 -40.66
CA LYS A 590 6.13 -26.91 -41.50
C LYS A 590 7.48 -26.24 -41.71
N TYR A 591 8.53 -26.86 -41.17
CA TYR A 591 9.88 -26.34 -41.32
C TYR A 591 10.54 -26.83 -42.61
N LYS A 592 11.42 -26.02 -43.20
CA LYS A 592 12.11 -26.35 -44.46
C LYS A 592 12.94 -27.65 -44.41
N TRP A 593 13.34 -28.07 -43.20
CA TRP A 593 14.13 -29.28 -42.96
C TRP A 593 13.28 -30.51 -42.60
N SER A 594 11.95 -30.39 -42.58
CA SER A 594 11.03 -31.45 -42.17
C SER A 594 9.87 -31.60 -43.14
N ASP A 595 9.60 -32.83 -43.56
CA ASP A 595 8.40 -33.15 -44.35
C ASP A 595 7.12 -33.19 -43.51
N GLN A 596 7.26 -33.27 -42.18
CA GLN A 596 6.16 -33.27 -41.22
C GLN A 596 5.95 -31.89 -40.61
N THR A 597 4.70 -31.57 -40.27
CA THR A 597 4.36 -30.42 -39.42
C THR A 597 4.74 -30.68 -37.97
N ARG A 598 5.00 -29.60 -37.22
CA ARG A 598 5.24 -29.64 -35.79
C ARG A 598 4.35 -28.62 -35.07
N ASN A 599 3.70 -29.08 -34.02
CA ASN A 599 3.08 -28.18 -33.04
C ASN A 599 4.21 -27.55 -32.22
N THR A 600 4.22 -26.23 -32.16
CA THR A 600 5.30 -25.40 -31.63
C THR A 600 4.68 -24.10 -31.09
N MET A 601 5.51 -23.08 -30.87
CA MET A 601 5.08 -21.73 -30.48
C MET A 601 5.85 -20.66 -31.25
N LYS A 602 5.30 -19.45 -31.29
CA LYS A 602 5.92 -18.26 -31.89
C LYS A 602 5.75 -17.05 -30.99
N ALA A 603 6.76 -16.18 -30.99
CA ALA A 603 6.64 -14.82 -30.50
C ALA A 603 6.07 -13.94 -31.61
N VAL A 604 4.96 -13.27 -31.35
CA VAL A 604 4.34 -12.28 -32.24
C VAL A 604 4.59 -10.91 -31.61
N LYS A 605 5.53 -10.16 -32.18
CA LYS A 605 5.89 -8.81 -31.73
C LYS A 605 5.00 -7.77 -32.42
N SER A 606 4.42 -6.86 -31.66
CA SER A 606 3.66 -5.69 -32.12
C SER A 606 3.86 -4.51 -31.17
N PHE A 607 3.21 -3.38 -31.43
CA PHE A 607 3.17 -2.23 -30.54
C PHE A 607 1.71 -1.90 -30.19
N ILE A 608 1.50 -1.25 -29.06
CA ILE A 608 0.25 -0.56 -28.75
C ILE A 608 0.40 0.85 -29.31
N ASP A 609 -0.29 1.13 -30.42
CA ASP A 609 -0.01 2.31 -31.24
C ASP A 609 -0.64 3.59 -30.67
N ASN A 610 -1.72 3.48 -29.90
CA ASN A 610 -2.44 4.61 -29.32
C ASN A 610 -3.21 4.21 -28.05
N GLU A 611 -3.79 5.20 -27.37
CA GLU A 611 -4.49 5.06 -26.09
C GLU A 611 -5.78 4.20 -26.14
N ASP A 612 -6.39 3.99 -27.31
CA ASP A 612 -7.65 3.22 -27.43
C ASP A 612 -7.45 1.74 -27.06
N ASP A 613 -6.25 1.21 -27.32
CA ASP A 613 -5.85 -0.17 -27.00
C ASP A 613 -4.99 -0.27 -25.72
N ALA A 614 -4.87 0.84 -24.98
CA ALA A 614 -3.90 0.97 -23.89
C ALA A 614 -4.46 0.62 -22.50
N LYS A 615 -5.73 0.21 -22.39
CA LYS A 615 -6.31 -0.37 -21.15
C LYS A 615 -6.11 -1.89 -21.17
N ILE A 616 -5.17 -2.39 -20.38
CA ILE A 616 -4.57 -3.72 -20.54
C ILE A 616 -4.82 -4.58 -19.30
N ASN A 617 -5.28 -5.81 -19.55
CA ASN A 617 -5.28 -6.88 -18.56
C ASN A 617 -4.20 -7.92 -18.89
N TRP A 618 -3.57 -8.47 -17.85
CA TRP A 618 -2.57 -9.52 -18.02
C TRP A 618 -3.19 -10.73 -18.71
N SER A 619 -2.51 -11.25 -19.72
CA SER A 619 -3.03 -12.37 -20.50
C SER A 619 -3.08 -13.65 -19.66
N PRO A 620 -4.06 -14.53 -19.89
CA PRO A 620 -4.06 -15.88 -19.33
C PRO A 620 -2.72 -16.58 -19.55
N ASN A 621 -2.28 -17.37 -18.57
CA ASN A 621 -1.00 -18.10 -18.60
C ASN A 621 0.25 -17.20 -18.73
N GLY A 622 0.15 -15.89 -18.50
CA GLY A 622 1.28 -14.97 -18.66
C GLY A 622 1.86 -14.97 -20.08
N ALA A 623 1.04 -15.28 -21.08
CA ALA A 623 1.47 -15.50 -22.47
C ALA A 623 1.75 -14.22 -23.26
N THR A 624 1.87 -13.06 -22.61
CA THR A 624 2.14 -11.76 -23.23
C THR A 624 3.13 -10.98 -22.39
N MET A 625 4.11 -10.34 -23.06
CA MET A 625 5.06 -9.42 -22.43
C MET A 625 4.80 -8.00 -22.91
N TYR A 626 4.92 -7.04 -21.99
CA TYR A 626 4.80 -5.61 -22.27
C TYR A 626 6.08 -4.89 -21.84
N ALA A 627 6.63 -4.06 -22.72
CA ALA A 627 7.85 -3.30 -22.43
C ALA A 627 7.78 -1.90 -23.03
N VAL A 628 8.19 -0.90 -22.27
CA VAL A 628 8.43 0.45 -22.79
C VAL A 628 9.81 0.44 -23.43
N VAL A 629 9.90 0.73 -24.72
CA VAL A 629 11.13 0.62 -25.50
C VAL A 629 11.39 1.89 -26.31
N ASN A 630 12.64 2.13 -26.65
CA ASN A 630 13.03 3.18 -27.60
C ASN A 630 13.30 2.56 -28.98
N LYS A 631 12.58 3.00 -30.02
CA LYS A 631 12.73 2.50 -31.39
C LYS A 631 13.91 3.12 -32.14
N ASP A 632 14.29 4.34 -31.78
CA ASP A 632 15.33 5.11 -32.47
C ASP A 632 16.74 4.70 -32.01
N GLU A 633 16.87 4.29 -30.75
CA GLU A 633 18.14 3.89 -30.12
C GLU A 633 18.37 2.38 -30.18
N LYS A 634 18.45 1.78 -31.37
CA LYS A 634 18.67 0.33 -31.50
C LYS A 634 19.96 -0.12 -30.83
N ASN A 635 19.89 -1.23 -30.10
CA ASN A 635 21.09 -1.88 -29.60
C ASN A 635 21.93 -2.47 -30.77
N PRO A 636 23.19 -2.90 -30.54
CA PRO A 636 24.05 -3.45 -31.61
C PRO A 636 23.52 -4.69 -32.33
N TYR A 637 22.43 -5.29 -31.86
CA TYR A 637 21.77 -6.45 -32.45
C TYR A 637 20.49 -6.08 -33.22
N GLY A 638 20.16 -4.78 -33.30
CA GLY A 638 18.98 -4.26 -34.01
C GLY A 638 17.67 -4.35 -33.21
N GLU A 639 17.72 -4.73 -31.93
CA GLU A 639 16.56 -4.75 -31.04
C GLU A 639 16.38 -3.39 -30.35
N SER A 640 15.13 -3.07 -30.02
CA SER A 640 14.82 -1.86 -29.25
C SER A 640 15.13 -2.08 -27.78
N PRO A 641 16.03 -1.30 -27.15
CA PRO A 641 16.27 -1.35 -25.72
C PRO A 641 15.06 -0.79 -24.97
N GLY A 642 14.76 -1.37 -23.81
CA GLY A 642 13.64 -0.95 -22.98
C GLY A 642 13.61 -1.57 -21.61
N TYR A 643 12.51 -1.34 -20.90
CA TYR A 643 12.19 -1.98 -19.64
C TYR A 643 10.84 -2.68 -19.75
N ARG A 644 10.82 -3.95 -19.34
CA ARG A 644 9.63 -4.79 -19.29
C ARG A 644 8.95 -4.62 -17.94
N VAL A 645 7.62 -4.59 -17.95
CA VAL A 645 6.78 -4.65 -16.75
C VAL A 645 6.10 -6.01 -16.66
N ALA A 646 6.06 -6.60 -15.46
CA ALA A 646 5.41 -7.87 -15.20
C ALA A 646 5.03 -8.04 -13.73
N PRO A 647 3.91 -8.73 -13.41
CA PRO A 647 3.60 -9.10 -12.04
C PRO A 647 4.72 -9.95 -11.41
N ALA A 648 5.24 -9.53 -10.26
CA ALA A 648 6.19 -10.30 -9.44
C ALA A 648 5.46 -11.21 -8.43
N SER A 649 4.26 -10.82 -8.03
CA SER A 649 3.32 -11.58 -7.19
C SER A 649 1.93 -11.55 -7.85
N GLY A 650 0.92 -12.12 -7.18
CA GLY A 650 -0.48 -11.93 -7.56
C GLY A 650 -0.83 -10.45 -7.63
N VAL A 651 -1.63 -10.07 -8.62
CA VAL A 651 -2.16 -8.72 -8.83
C VAL A 651 -3.65 -8.84 -9.15
N ALA A 652 -4.41 -7.81 -8.81
CA ALA A 652 -5.83 -7.71 -9.11
C ALA A 652 -6.18 -6.27 -9.49
N TYR A 653 -7.30 -6.13 -10.19
CA TYR A 653 -8.01 -4.87 -10.43
C TYR A 653 -9.42 -5.03 -9.85
N LEU A 654 -10.21 -3.96 -9.84
CA LEU A 654 -11.54 -3.96 -9.21
C LEU A 654 -12.49 -4.97 -9.88
N THR A 655 -13.11 -5.83 -9.07
CA THR A 655 -14.10 -6.82 -9.54
C THR A 655 -15.41 -6.16 -9.92
N VAL A 656 -15.85 -5.17 -9.13
CA VAL A 656 -17.11 -4.46 -9.34
C VAL A 656 -17.03 -3.60 -10.60
N GLN A 657 -17.94 -3.84 -11.53
CA GLN A 657 -18.10 -3.04 -12.74
C GLN A 657 -19.18 -1.98 -12.51
N ASP A 658 -18.98 -0.79 -13.07
CA ASP A 658 -19.93 0.34 -12.99
C ASP A 658 -20.39 0.60 -11.54
N SER A 659 -19.44 0.60 -10.61
CA SER A 659 -19.67 0.76 -9.17
C SER A 659 -20.56 1.98 -8.90
N SER A 660 -21.75 1.76 -8.34
CA SER A 660 -22.67 2.84 -7.97
C SER A 660 -22.11 3.76 -6.88
N VAL A 661 -21.12 3.26 -6.13
CA VAL A 661 -20.47 3.96 -5.02
C VAL A 661 -19.35 4.87 -5.54
N MET A 662 -18.51 4.36 -6.45
CA MET A 662 -17.36 5.13 -6.98
C MET A 662 -17.71 5.96 -8.21
N GLN A 663 -18.69 5.53 -9.00
CA GLN A 663 -19.07 6.15 -10.27
C GLN A 663 -17.82 6.47 -11.12
N ASN A 664 -17.65 7.73 -11.54
CA ASN A 664 -16.55 8.16 -12.41
C ASN A 664 -15.22 8.31 -11.64
N ALA A 665 -15.24 8.43 -10.31
CA ALA A 665 -14.02 8.54 -9.50
C ALA A 665 -13.16 7.27 -9.51
N GLY A 666 -13.73 6.11 -9.87
CA GLY A 666 -13.06 4.81 -9.82
C GLY A 666 -12.45 4.30 -11.12
N HIS A 667 -12.46 5.09 -12.21
CA HIS A 667 -12.06 4.59 -13.54
C HIS A 667 -10.61 4.05 -13.62
N HIS A 668 -9.72 4.53 -12.75
CA HIS A 668 -8.32 4.06 -12.63
C HIS A 668 -8.17 2.63 -12.10
N THR A 669 -9.23 2.01 -11.56
CA THR A 669 -9.18 0.67 -10.93
C THR A 669 -9.61 -0.48 -11.85
N THR A 670 -10.02 -0.18 -13.08
CA THR A 670 -10.78 -1.11 -13.94
C THR A 670 -9.94 -2.12 -14.72
N HIS A 671 -8.61 -1.94 -14.78
CA HIS A 671 -7.67 -2.78 -15.52
C HIS A 671 -6.36 -2.92 -14.74
N HIS A 672 -5.55 -3.92 -15.07
CA HIS A 672 -4.26 -4.10 -14.42
C HIS A 672 -3.22 -3.04 -14.79
N LEU A 673 -3.23 -2.59 -16.04
CA LEU A 673 -2.23 -1.71 -16.61
C LEU A 673 -2.88 -0.76 -17.61
N TYR A 674 -2.39 0.47 -17.63
CA TYR A 674 -2.76 1.52 -18.56
C TYR A 674 -1.51 2.15 -19.17
N ALA A 675 -1.62 2.67 -20.38
CA ALA A 675 -0.61 3.55 -20.96
C ALA A 675 -1.27 4.82 -21.51
N THR A 676 -0.69 5.97 -21.21
CA THR A 676 -1.11 7.26 -21.74
C THR A 676 0.10 8.03 -22.23
N ARG A 677 -0.14 9.01 -23.10
CA ARG A 677 0.87 10.01 -23.41
C ARG A 677 1.09 10.91 -22.20
N GLN A 678 2.34 11.21 -21.86
CA GLN A 678 2.66 12.13 -20.79
C GLN A 678 2.09 13.52 -21.11
N LYS A 679 1.42 14.12 -20.13
CA LYS A 679 1.09 15.54 -20.13
C LYS A 679 1.30 16.13 -18.75
N ASP A 680 1.79 17.37 -18.72
CA ASP A 680 1.96 18.11 -17.48
C ASP A 680 0.64 18.39 -16.75
N ASN A 681 -0.51 18.33 -17.42
CA ASN A 681 -1.83 18.53 -16.82
C ASN A 681 -2.52 17.21 -16.41
N GLU A 682 -1.86 16.06 -16.57
CA GLU A 682 -2.34 14.73 -16.18
C GLU A 682 -1.41 14.16 -15.08
N LEU A 683 -1.38 14.85 -13.93
CA LEU A 683 -0.37 14.61 -12.89
C LEU A 683 -0.55 13.26 -12.20
N TYR A 684 -1.80 12.93 -11.83
CA TYR A 684 -2.18 11.78 -11.01
C TYR A 684 -3.42 11.11 -11.60
N ALA A 685 -3.57 9.80 -11.44
CA ALA A 685 -4.74 9.06 -11.92
C ALA A 685 -6.04 9.43 -11.18
N VAL A 686 -5.94 10.06 -10.01
CA VAL A 686 -7.03 10.38 -9.10
C VAL A 686 -6.63 11.56 -8.21
N GLY A 687 -7.56 12.49 -7.98
CA GLY A 687 -7.37 13.59 -7.04
C GLY A 687 -7.81 13.18 -5.63
N ALA A 688 -7.15 13.71 -4.59
CA ALA A 688 -7.42 13.35 -3.20
C ALA A 688 -8.88 13.60 -2.75
N TYR A 689 -9.60 14.48 -3.44
CA TYR A 689 -10.98 14.83 -3.12
C TYR A 689 -12.01 14.21 -4.08
N ASN A 690 -11.61 13.27 -4.94
CA ASN A 690 -12.50 12.61 -5.90
C ASN A 690 -13.75 11.99 -5.26
N SER A 691 -13.59 11.39 -4.07
CA SER A 691 -14.68 10.72 -3.34
C SER A 691 -15.78 11.67 -2.84
N LEU A 692 -15.55 12.99 -2.84
CA LEU A 692 -16.55 13.98 -2.43
C LEU A 692 -17.62 14.22 -3.50
N THR A 693 -17.27 14.04 -4.78
CA THR A 693 -18.18 14.21 -5.92
C THR A 693 -17.93 13.10 -6.96
N PRO A 694 -18.23 11.84 -6.64
CA PRO A 694 -17.88 10.69 -7.48
C PRO A 694 -18.49 10.73 -8.89
N GLU A 695 -19.62 11.42 -9.08
CA GLU A 695 -20.28 11.63 -10.37
C GLU A 695 -19.57 12.63 -11.29
N ASP A 696 -18.86 13.61 -10.71
CA ASP A 696 -18.15 14.68 -11.41
C ASP A 696 -16.85 14.98 -10.64
N PRO A 697 -15.94 14.00 -10.58
CA PRO A 697 -14.76 14.03 -9.73
C PRO A 697 -13.76 15.08 -10.19
N GLN A 698 -12.82 15.45 -9.32
CA GLN A 698 -11.74 16.37 -9.67
C GLN A 698 -10.92 15.85 -10.86
N VAL A 699 -10.57 14.56 -10.81
CA VAL A 699 -9.90 13.82 -11.89
C VAL A 699 -10.72 12.60 -12.27
N ASP A 700 -11.27 12.60 -13.47
CA ASP A 700 -11.80 11.42 -14.14
C ASP A 700 -10.70 10.82 -15.01
N PHE A 701 -10.15 9.69 -14.59
CA PHE A 701 -9.06 9.01 -15.30
C PHE A 701 -9.44 8.55 -16.72
N ASN A 702 -10.72 8.33 -17.01
CA ASN A 702 -11.13 7.95 -18.37
C ASN A 702 -10.88 9.07 -19.38
N GLU A 703 -10.86 10.34 -18.96
CA GLU A 703 -10.62 11.49 -19.84
C GLU A 703 -9.18 11.55 -20.37
N TYR A 704 -8.25 10.78 -19.79
CA TYR A 704 -6.87 10.70 -20.28
C TYR A 704 -6.77 9.89 -21.57
N PHE A 705 -7.76 9.05 -21.88
CA PHE A 705 -7.77 8.19 -23.07
C PHE A 705 -8.56 8.87 -24.19
N ASN A 706 -7.86 9.63 -25.04
CA ASN A 706 -8.47 10.45 -26.09
C ASN A 706 -7.86 10.16 -27.47
N SER A 707 -7.47 8.90 -27.69
CA SER A 707 -6.92 8.35 -28.93
C SER A 707 -5.57 8.96 -29.33
N GLU A 708 -4.79 9.47 -28.38
CA GLU A 708 -3.44 9.94 -28.67
C GLU A 708 -2.48 8.81 -29.03
N SER A 709 -1.53 9.12 -29.91
CA SER A 709 -0.48 8.20 -30.33
C SER A 709 0.44 7.87 -29.16
N LEU A 710 0.85 6.61 -29.06
CA LEU A 710 1.88 6.10 -28.14
C LEU A 710 3.15 5.66 -28.90
N ASP A 711 3.27 6.02 -30.18
CA ASP A 711 4.41 5.64 -31.02
C ASP A 711 5.54 6.69 -31.02
N GLN A 712 6.65 6.40 -30.32
CA GLN A 712 7.79 7.33 -30.08
C GLN A 712 7.38 8.64 -29.40
N GLU A 713 6.48 8.53 -28.42
CA GLU A 713 6.03 9.62 -27.56
C GLU A 713 6.50 9.41 -26.12
N ASP A 714 6.33 10.43 -25.28
CA ASP A 714 6.56 10.32 -23.83
C ASP A 714 5.43 9.49 -23.21
N ILE A 715 5.77 8.33 -22.59
CA ILE A 715 4.79 7.33 -22.15
C ILE A 715 4.81 7.21 -20.62
N VAL A 716 3.62 7.37 -20.06
CA VAL A 716 3.35 7.00 -18.66
C VAL A 716 2.62 5.67 -18.63
N LEU A 717 3.12 4.75 -17.84
CA LEU A 717 2.36 3.55 -17.44
C LEU A 717 1.71 3.80 -16.09
N TRP A 718 0.42 3.47 -16.00
CA TRP A 718 -0.31 3.44 -14.73
C TRP A 718 -0.68 1.99 -14.44
N PHE A 719 -0.35 1.46 -13.27
CA PHE A 719 -0.57 0.05 -12.98
C PHE A 719 -1.20 -0.16 -11.62
N ASN A 720 -2.01 -1.22 -11.54
CA ASN A 720 -2.68 -1.64 -10.33
C ASN A 720 -1.99 -2.86 -9.71
N LEU A 721 -1.64 -2.70 -8.44
CA LEU A 721 -1.41 -3.79 -7.51
C LEU A 721 -2.71 -4.04 -6.74
N GLY A 722 -3.01 -5.27 -6.36
CA GLY A 722 -4.29 -5.52 -5.71
C GLY A 722 -4.50 -6.95 -5.25
N MET A 723 -5.52 -7.12 -4.41
CA MET A 723 -5.90 -8.37 -3.76
C MET A 723 -7.43 -8.45 -3.66
N HIS A 724 -7.99 -9.62 -4.00
CA HIS A 724 -9.34 -9.99 -3.57
C HIS A 724 -9.23 -10.55 -2.15
N HIS A 725 -9.72 -9.83 -1.15
CA HIS A 725 -9.62 -10.24 0.24
C HIS A 725 -10.99 -10.68 0.75
N MET A 726 -11.10 -11.97 1.04
CA MET A 726 -12.24 -12.54 1.74
C MET A 726 -11.73 -13.01 3.11
N PRO A 727 -11.77 -12.14 4.14
CA PRO A 727 -11.13 -12.45 5.42
C PRO A 727 -11.66 -13.75 6.03
N HIS A 728 -10.75 -14.53 6.56
CA HIS A 728 -11.00 -15.79 7.25
C HIS A 728 -10.52 -15.70 8.71
N THR A 729 -10.66 -16.77 9.49
CA THR A 729 -10.27 -16.77 10.91
C THR A 729 -8.77 -16.50 11.17
N GLY A 730 -7.94 -16.52 10.13
CA GLY A 730 -6.51 -16.22 10.23
C GLY A 730 -6.22 -14.72 10.12
N ASP A 731 -7.21 -13.92 9.76
CA ASP A 731 -7.16 -12.45 9.80
C ASP A 731 -7.60 -11.89 11.17
N LEU A 732 -7.80 -12.76 12.17
CA LEU A 732 -8.09 -12.38 13.55
C LEU A 732 -6.84 -12.60 14.43
N PRO A 733 -6.39 -11.58 15.20
CA PRO A 733 -6.95 -10.22 15.27
C PRO A 733 -6.64 -9.37 14.02
N ASN A 734 -5.53 -9.64 13.33
CA ASN A 734 -5.07 -8.85 12.19
C ASN A 734 -4.81 -9.72 10.96
N THR A 735 -4.98 -9.10 9.79
CA THR A 735 -4.46 -9.59 8.50
C THR A 735 -2.94 -9.73 8.57
N VAL A 736 -2.37 -10.72 7.87
CA VAL A 736 -0.92 -10.96 7.87
C VAL A 736 -0.26 -10.56 6.55
N PHE A 737 0.84 -9.79 6.65
CA PHE A 737 1.67 -9.36 5.50
C PHE A 737 2.23 -10.51 4.64
N SER A 738 2.26 -11.73 5.15
CA SER A 738 2.82 -12.90 4.45
C SER A 738 1.98 -13.32 3.23
N THR A 739 0.65 -13.16 3.31
CA THR A 739 -0.28 -13.59 2.27
C THR A 739 -1.01 -12.43 1.58
N ALA A 740 -1.28 -11.34 2.31
CA ALA A 740 -1.81 -10.11 1.72
C ALA A 740 -0.67 -9.33 1.05
N HIS A 741 -0.32 -9.74 -0.18
CA HIS A 741 0.87 -9.29 -0.88
C HIS A 741 0.65 -9.22 -2.40
N SER A 742 0.97 -8.06 -2.99
CA SER A 742 0.95 -7.82 -4.43
C SER A 742 2.22 -7.08 -4.85
N ALA A 743 2.78 -7.39 -6.03
CA ALA A 743 4.03 -6.79 -6.47
C ALA A 743 4.19 -6.71 -8.00
N MET A 744 4.88 -5.66 -8.47
CA MET A 744 5.25 -5.41 -9.87
C MET A 744 6.78 -5.45 -10.02
N LEU A 745 7.27 -6.06 -11.09
CA LEU A 745 8.67 -6.02 -11.51
C LEU A 745 8.82 -5.15 -12.76
N ILE A 746 9.82 -4.27 -12.74
CA ILE A 746 10.28 -3.44 -13.86
C ILE A 746 11.73 -3.85 -14.15
N GLU A 747 11.97 -4.59 -15.25
CA GLU A 747 13.26 -5.22 -15.55
C GLU A 747 13.86 -4.79 -16.90
N PRO A 748 15.20 -4.67 -17.03
CA PRO A 748 15.82 -4.33 -18.32
C PRO A 748 15.49 -5.36 -19.41
N PHE A 749 15.08 -4.89 -20.58
CA PHE A 749 14.71 -5.72 -21.73
C PHE A 749 15.48 -5.27 -22.98
N ASN A 750 16.50 -6.04 -23.38
CA ASN A 750 17.44 -5.69 -24.45
C ASN A 750 18.16 -4.32 -24.26
N TYR A 751 18.10 -3.77 -23.04
CA TYR A 751 18.64 -2.45 -22.68
C TYR A 751 20.17 -2.43 -22.60
N LEU A 752 20.75 -3.52 -22.09
CA LEU A 752 22.19 -3.70 -21.92
C LEU A 752 22.70 -4.84 -22.81
N MET A 753 24.02 -4.87 -23.00
CA MET A 753 24.70 -5.92 -23.79
C MET A 753 24.68 -7.30 -23.13
N GLY A 754 24.35 -7.37 -21.85
CA GLY A 754 24.27 -8.60 -21.07
C GLY A 754 23.87 -8.30 -19.64
N ASP A 755 23.84 -9.35 -18.82
CA ASP A 755 23.53 -9.28 -17.39
C ASP A 755 24.54 -8.38 -16.64
N PRO A 756 24.11 -7.22 -16.10
CA PRO A 756 25.01 -6.31 -15.40
C PRO A 756 25.41 -6.81 -14.00
N SER A 757 24.69 -7.79 -13.43
CA SER A 757 25.03 -8.37 -12.12
C SER A 757 26.38 -9.10 -12.14
N GLN A 758 26.88 -9.48 -13.32
CA GLN A 758 28.22 -10.05 -13.52
C GLN A 758 29.35 -9.10 -13.08
N ALA A 759 29.09 -7.79 -12.97
CA ALA A 759 30.07 -6.82 -12.47
C ALA A 759 30.26 -6.91 -10.93
N SER A 760 29.34 -7.58 -10.22
CA SER A 760 29.39 -7.68 -8.76
C SER A 760 30.63 -8.44 -8.29
N SER A 761 31.35 -7.89 -7.32
CA SER A 761 32.43 -8.65 -6.65
C SER A 761 31.89 -9.77 -5.76
N GLN A 762 30.60 -9.74 -5.40
CA GLN A 762 29.94 -10.71 -4.50
C GLN A 762 29.58 -12.02 -5.22
N GLN A 763 30.56 -12.54 -5.97
CA GLN A 763 30.45 -13.78 -6.72
C GLN A 763 31.64 -14.70 -6.41
N VAL A 764 31.43 -16.00 -6.61
CA VAL A 764 32.46 -17.02 -6.39
C VAL A 764 32.54 -17.96 -7.58
N LEU A 765 33.77 -18.31 -7.97
CA LEU A 765 34.06 -19.41 -8.88
C LEU A 765 34.86 -20.47 -8.13
N ILE A 766 34.33 -21.69 -8.10
CA ILE A 766 34.96 -22.86 -7.50
C ILE A 766 35.34 -23.80 -8.64
N LYS A 767 36.63 -24.10 -8.83
CA LYS A 767 37.12 -25.08 -9.82
C LYS A 767 37.69 -26.32 -9.13
N THR A 768 37.33 -27.49 -9.59
CA THR A 768 37.95 -28.76 -9.18
C THR A 768 39.28 -28.92 -9.91
N LYS A 769 40.38 -28.91 -9.17
CA LYS A 769 41.72 -29.20 -9.69
C LYS A 769 41.87 -30.69 -9.99
N LYS A 770 42.92 -31.06 -10.73
CA LYS A 770 43.24 -32.46 -11.08
C LYS A 770 43.46 -33.36 -9.85
N ASP A 771 43.83 -32.80 -8.70
CA ASP A 771 44.01 -33.50 -7.43
C ASP A 771 42.72 -33.57 -6.58
N GLY A 772 41.59 -33.12 -7.13
CA GLY A 772 40.28 -33.09 -6.47
C GLY A 772 40.04 -31.89 -5.55
N LYS A 773 41.04 -31.03 -5.30
CA LYS A 773 40.89 -29.86 -4.41
C LYS A 773 40.19 -28.69 -5.11
N PRO A 774 39.39 -27.89 -4.38
CA PRO A 774 38.80 -26.68 -4.95
C PRO A 774 39.84 -25.55 -5.09
N GLU A 775 39.84 -24.89 -6.24
CA GLU A 775 40.37 -23.55 -6.45
C GLU A 775 39.23 -22.55 -6.29
N ILE A 776 39.35 -21.60 -5.37
CA ILE A 776 38.29 -20.62 -5.09
C ILE A 776 38.75 -19.24 -5.57
N VAL A 777 37.94 -18.59 -6.40
CA VAL A 777 38.14 -17.21 -6.87
C VAL A 777 36.98 -16.36 -6.35
N THR A 778 37.29 -15.30 -5.60
CA THR A 778 36.31 -14.41 -4.93
C THR A 778 36.32 -12.97 -5.45
N TYR A 779 36.96 -12.72 -6.61
CA TYR A 779 36.88 -11.45 -7.37
C TYR A 779 37.07 -10.16 -6.53
N GLY A 780 37.89 -10.21 -5.48
CA GLY A 780 38.17 -9.06 -4.62
C GLY A 780 37.06 -8.69 -3.64
N ALA A 781 36.04 -9.53 -3.46
CA ALA A 781 35.08 -9.37 -2.36
C ALA A 781 35.82 -9.25 -1.02
N LYS A 782 35.51 -8.20 -0.26
CA LYS A 782 36.04 -8.01 1.08
C LYS A 782 35.16 -8.77 2.06
N ASN A 783 35.79 -9.63 2.86
CA ASN A 783 35.14 -10.21 4.02
C ASN A 783 35.23 -9.23 5.19
N ALA A 784 34.15 -9.12 5.97
CA ALA A 784 34.24 -8.49 7.26
C ALA A 784 35.08 -9.37 8.20
N THR A 785 36.07 -8.75 8.85
CA THR A 785 36.94 -9.41 9.82
C THR A 785 36.86 -8.76 11.20
N CYS A 786 35.93 -7.82 11.39
CA CYS A 786 35.67 -7.13 12.66
C CYS A 786 34.61 -7.88 13.46
N ALA A 787 34.62 -7.71 14.78
CA ALA A 787 33.54 -8.18 15.64
C ALA A 787 32.27 -7.36 15.37
N ILE A 788 31.12 -8.02 15.29
CA ILE A 788 29.82 -7.35 15.20
C ILE A 788 29.31 -7.11 16.61
N ASP A 789 28.86 -5.90 16.89
CA ASP A 789 28.20 -5.60 18.14
C ASP A 789 26.75 -6.10 18.10
N MET A 790 26.48 -7.19 18.82
CA MET A 790 25.15 -7.80 18.88
C MET A 790 24.11 -6.90 19.55
N ALA A 791 24.52 -5.85 20.29
CA ALA A 791 23.58 -4.85 20.79
C ALA A 791 22.86 -4.12 19.64
N GLN A 792 23.45 -4.04 18.44
CA GLN A 792 22.83 -3.45 17.26
C GLN A 792 21.60 -4.22 16.78
N LEU A 793 21.45 -5.49 17.16
CA LEU A 793 20.27 -6.30 16.84
C LEU A 793 19.08 -6.03 17.78
N ASN A 794 19.33 -5.36 18.91
CA ASN A 794 18.34 -5.07 19.94
C ASN A 794 18.23 -3.55 20.12
N PRO A 795 17.66 -2.83 19.13
CA PRO A 795 17.53 -1.38 19.22
C PRO A 795 16.69 -0.99 20.44
N ASP A 796 17.09 0.08 21.11
CA ASP A 796 16.37 0.63 22.25
C ASP A 796 15.06 1.29 21.78
N LEU A 797 13.95 0.57 21.99
CA LEU A 797 12.62 1.03 21.63
C LEU A 797 12.06 2.09 22.57
N SER A 798 12.73 2.41 23.69
CA SER A 798 12.26 3.46 24.62
C SER A 798 12.27 4.86 24.01
N ASN A 799 13.01 5.05 22.92
CA ASN A 799 13.05 6.30 22.16
C ASN A 799 12.00 6.38 21.04
N TYR A 800 11.14 5.36 20.89
CA TYR A 800 10.01 5.42 19.97
C TYR A 800 9.12 6.62 20.32
N SER A 801 8.86 7.48 19.34
CA SER A 801 7.98 8.62 19.51
C SER A 801 6.94 8.66 18.40
N ASN A 802 5.72 8.97 18.80
CA ASN A 802 4.66 9.34 17.86
C ASN A 802 5.01 10.68 17.16
N SER A 803 4.16 11.07 16.21
CA SER A 803 4.26 12.32 15.46
C SER A 803 4.50 13.54 16.37
N ILE A 804 5.51 14.35 16.05
CA ILE A 804 5.75 15.68 16.62
C ILE A 804 4.91 16.69 15.83
N SER A 805 4.10 17.52 16.49
CA SER A 805 3.21 18.46 15.80
C SER A 805 3.49 19.92 16.16
N VAL A 806 3.37 20.80 15.16
CA VAL A 806 3.73 22.21 15.30
C VAL A 806 2.75 23.08 14.53
N LEU A 807 1.98 23.89 15.27
CA LEU A 807 1.12 24.90 14.67
C LEU A 807 1.99 25.94 13.95
N LYS A 808 1.73 26.15 12.66
CA LYS A 808 2.48 27.09 11.80
C LYS A 808 1.73 28.39 11.55
N TYR A 809 0.51 28.56 12.06
CA TYR A 809 -0.18 29.84 12.08
C TYR A 809 -1.04 30.04 13.35
N PRO A 810 -0.87 31.14 14.10
CA PRO A 810 0.23 32.11 14.00
C PRO A 810 1.57 31.46 14.35
N PHE A 811 2.57 31.58 13.47
CA PHE A 811 3.88 30.97 13.69
C PHE A 811 4.61 31.62 14.86
N ASP A 812 4.90 30.84 15.90
CA ASP A 812 5.73 31.26 17.03
C ASP A 812 7.08 30.53 16.99
N GLY A 813 8.05 31.11 16.27
CA GLY A 813 9.40 30.54 16.15
C GLY A 813 10.21 30.49 17.45
N SER A 814 9.67 30.99 18.57
CA SER A 814 10.27 30.86 19.90
C SER A 814 9.86 29.58 20.63
N LYS A 815 8.80 28.91 20.17
CA LYS A 815 8.35 27.63 20.74
C LYS A 815 9.05 26.48 20.01
N PRO A 816 9.71 25.56 20.75
CA PRO A 816 10.22 24.34 20.13
C PRO A 816 9.07 23.54 19.54
N ASP A 817 9.35 22.79 18.48
CA ASP A 817 8.42 21.83 17.90
C ASP A 817 7.87 20.94 19.05
N ARG A 818 6.55 20.94 19.30
CA ARG A 818 5.97 20.24 20.46
C ARG A 818 6.04 18.73 20.20
N LEU A 819 6.75 18.03 21.08
CA LEU A 819 6.77 16.55 21.15
C LEU A 819 5.37 16.01 21.47
#